data_AF-F8J8B1-F1
#
_entry.id   AF-F8J8B1-F1
#
_cell.length_a   1.000
_cell.length_b   1.000
_cell.length_c   1.000
_cell.angle_alpha   90.00
_cell.angle_beta   90.00
_cell.angle_gamma   90.00
#
_symmetry.space_group_name_H-M   'P 1'
#
loop_
_entity.id
_entity.type
_entity.pdbx_description
1 polymer ?
#
loop_
_entity_poly.entity_id
_entity_poly.type
_entity_poly.pdbx_seq_one_letter_code
_entity_poly.pdbx_strand_id
1 'polypeptide(L)'
;MRVRVPPSAPFVELTTIAGMYAGAQPAFPNRVVSALRKRESIAQLAEHALRLAQVGEFEGAAAFFEQAIALDAGNLDLRYNLAVVEENLGHIGKAASLLIQVLQRKPVSPFAAASQLSRLFTRYRVDDGAVLTAAGLSTALQTRDVALQPLTEAGLRWLSTQNADWRDGIRRIASGEMSELEAGRAILGKLRHLGRAEHEMLCLCLREGIVKSIDNERLLTGVRAAILLDAGRTLFDDRDHFNLALALMVQGWNNDFAWAETSQETDALSAVKIERAALLAADMPTTHAFLCAALYRPLEEIVSPPLGVDDMRVLKPKSFRETLSAQILERADRDAAAKSIPAVGALSDATSLKVARQYEASPYPRWKTVQRSAPGALQRYLGRLMPADRFAFVDKECDVLIAGCGTGQQALMSATAHGPKARLLAIDISRASLAYASVMAAREKVTNVSFVQADILDVARLERRFDLIYCVGVLHHMADWRAGWRALLSCLKPSGLMNIGLYSATARQGLRDLRDDKDYPGAGCTDSAARIYRRSLLLRDDETPASYVKQSRDFFALNTFRDLVLHESEATVTIEEIAQFLDDEGLVFRGFVLDANVLQEFATLFPAAAPAGTLAYWAAFERLKPHTFDGMYYFWVERQDKPAAG
;
A
#
# COMPACT_ATOMS: atom_id res chain seq x y z
N MET A 1 8.99 23.01 24.81
CA MET A 1 8.18 23.62 23.72
C MET A 1 7.28 22.51 23.19
N ARG A 2 5.95 22.57 23.46
CA ARG A 2 5.01 21.49 23.08
C ARG A 2 4.95 21.42 21.55
N VAL A 3 5.49 20.36 20.97
CA VAL A 3 5.40 20.10 19.52
C VAL A 3 3.94 19.78 19.21
N ARG A 4 3.24 20.69 18.53
CA ARG A 4 1.89 20.42 17.99
C ARG A 4 2.02 19.36 16.91
N VAL A 5 1.60 18.14 17.23
CA VAL A 5 1.33 17.09 16.22
C VAL A 5 0.25 17.64 15.28
N PRO A 6 0.41 17.54 13.94
CA PRO A 6 -0.60 18.04 13.02
C PRO A 6 -1.94 17.30 13.20
N PRO A 7 -3.08 18.00 13.14
CA PRO A 7 -4.39 17.40 13.42
C PRO A 7 -4.69 16.22 12.49
N SER A 8 -5.15 15.13 13.08
CA SER A 8 -5.46 13.87 12.41
C SER A 8 -6.92 13.81 11.93
N ALA A 9 -7.15 14.09 10.64
CA ALA A 9 -8.48 14.05 9.99
C ALA A 9 -9.52 15.07 10.55
N PRO A 10 -10.49 15.52 9.74
CA PRO A 10 -11.53 16.42 10.22
C PRO A 10 -12.51 15.73 11.17
N PHE A 11 -13.01 16.48 12.15
CA PHE A 11 -14.11 16.05 13.02
C PHE A 11 -15.41 15.95 12.24
N VAL A 12 -16.30 15.02 12.63
CA VAL A 12 -17.66 14.97 12.08
C VAL A 12 -18.51 16.03 12.79
N GLU A 13 -19.05 16.99 12.02
CA GLU A 13 -20.01 17.96 12.51
C GLU A 13 -21.34 17.27 12.83
N LEU A 14 -21.83 17.46 14.06
CA LEU A 14 -23.16 17.03 14.45
C LEU A 14 -24.16 18.04 13.86
N THR A 15 -24.72 17.77 12.69
CA THR A 15 -25.78 18.63 12.11
C THR A 15 -26.99 18.69 13.05
N THR A 16 -27.27 19.88 13.57
CA THR A 16 -28.42 20.15 14.44
C THR A 16 -29.70 20.28 13.62
N ILE A 17 -30.60 19.28 13.69
CA ILE A 17 -32.02 19.49 13.35
C ILE A 17 -32.69 20.10 14.59
N ALA A 18 -32.63 21.42 14.72
CA ALA A 18 -33.40 22.17 15.74
C ALA A 18 -33.88 23.53 15.21
N GLY A 19 -34.23 23.61 13.94
CA GLY A 19 -34.72 24.83 13.31
C GLY A 19 -36.05 24.62 12.59
N MET A 20 -37.10 24.13 13.27
CA MET A 20 -38.44 24.06 12.65
C MET A 20 -39.63 23.84 13.60
N TYR A 21 -39.66 24.39 14.82
CA TYR A 21 -40.93 24.50 15.58
C TYR A 21 -40.95 25.75 16.47
N ALA A 22 -41.17 26.91 15.85
CA ALA A 22 -41.64 28.10 16.54
C ALA A 22 -43.12 28.30 16.16
N GLY A 23 -44.04 27.79 16.99
CA GLY A 23 -45.47 28.00 16.81
C GLY A 23 -46.32 26.90 17.47
N ALA A 24 -46.98 27.28 18.57
CA ALA A 24 -47.97 26.53 19.35
C ALA A 24 -47.47 25.33 20.16
N GLN A 25 -47.66 25.37 21.48
CA GLN A 25 -47.42 24.29 22.43
C GLN A 25 -48.55 23.25 22.39
N PRO A 26 -48.28 21.97 22.10
CA PRO A 26 -49.01 20.87 22.70
C PRO A 26 -48.24 20.37 23.93
N ALA A 27 -48.97 20.02 24.99
CA ALA A 27 -48.39 19.38 26.17
C ALA A 27 -47.86 17.99 25.77
N PHE A 28 -46.56 17.89 25.50
CA PHE A 28 -45.90 16.63 25.25
C PHE A 28 -45.76 15.82 26.56
N PRO A 29 -45.91 14.49 26.55
CA PRO A 29 -45.71 13.67 27.74
C PRO A 29 -44.32 13.91 28.36
N ASN A 30 -44.20 13.90 29.70
CA ASN A 30 -42.93 14.14 30.43
C ASN A 30 -41.70 13.38 29.90
N ARG A 31 -41.92 12.20 29.29
CA ARG A 31 -40.86 11.41 28.64
C ARG A 31 -40.26 12.09 27.39
N VAL A 32 -41.07 12.82 26.62
CA VAL A 32 -40.63 13.54 25.41
C VAL A 32 -39.83 14.78 25.81
N VAL A 33 -40.28 15.54 26.79
CA VAL A 33 -39.56 16.73 27.30
C VAL A 33 -38.23 16.35 27.94
N SER A 34 -38.18 15.26 28.72
CA SER A 34 -36.94 14.73 29.29
C SER A 34 -35.95 14.24 28.22
N ALA A 35 -36.45 13.55 27.19
CA ALA A 35 -35.63 13.12 26.06
C ALA A 35 -35.08 14.29 25.23
N LEU A 36 -35.87 15.35 25.05
CA LEU A 36 -35.45 16.58 24.37
C LEU A 36 -34.34 17.30 25.15
N ARG A 37 -34.51 17.50 26.46
CA ARG A 37 -33.47 18.11 27.33
C ARG A 37 -32.16 17.32 27.35
N LYS A 38 -32.26 15.98 27.36
CA LYS A 38 -31.08 15.11 27.29
C LYS A 38 -30.36 15.21 25.94
N ARG A 39 -31.10 15.35 24.84
CA ARG A 39 -30.51 15.57 23.51
C ARG A 39 -29.83 16.94 23.40
N GLU A 40 -30.45 17.99 23.95
CA GLU A 40 -29.87 19.32 24.02
C GLU A 40 -28.56 19.32 24.83
N SER A 41 -28.51 18.62 25.96
CA SER A 41 -27.29 18.55 26.76
C SER A 41 -26.16 17.77 26.07
N ILE A 42 -26.46 16.71 25.31
CA ILE A 42 -25.46 15.98 24.51
C ILE A 42 -24.87 16.87 23.42
N ALA A 43 -25.71 17.60 22.68
CA ALA A 43 -25.27 18.48 21.61
C ALA A 43 -24.34 19.60 22.13
N GLN A 44 -24.70 20.20 23.28
CA GLN A 44 -23.89 21.23 23.93
C GLN A 44 -22.50 20.72 24.36
N LEU A 45 -22.44 19.53 24.97
CA LEU A 45 -21.17 18.91 25.37
C LEU A 45 -20.29 18.63 24.15
N ALA A 46 -20.87 18.09 23.08
CA ALA A 46 -20.14 17.78 21.86
C ALA A 46 -19.63 19.03 21.13
N GLU A 47 -20.45 20.08 21.01
CA GLU A 47 -20.03 21.35 20.42
C GLU A 47 -18.90 22.00 21.23
N HIS A 48 -18.96 21.93 22.56
CA HIS A 48 -17.89 22.42 23.41
C HIS A 48 -16.60 21.61 23.23
N ALA A 49 -16.70 20.27 23.18
CA ALA A 49 -15.56 19.40 22.90
C ALA A 49 -14.90 19.72 21.55
N LEU A 50 -15.69 19.91 20.49
CA LEU A 50 -15.20 20.28 19.16
C LEU A 50 -14.45 21.62 19.17
N ARG A 51 -14.98 22.64 19.86
CA ARG A 51 -14.30 23.93 19.99
C ARG A 51 -12.96 23.82 20.73
N LEU A 52 -12.90 23.04 21.81
CA LEU A 52 -11.66 22.79 22.52
C LEU A 52 -10.63 22.07 21.62
N ALA A 53 -11.07 21.06 20.88
CA ALA A 53 -10.20 20.34 19.96
C ALA A 53 -9.67 21.24 18.83
N GLN A 54 -10.46 22.19 18.32
CA GLN A 54 -10.03 23.15 17.30
C GLN A 54 -8.91 24.08 17.77
N VAL A 55 -8.87 24.43 19.06
CA VAL A 55 -7.79 25.25 19.64
C VAL A 55 -6.61 24.41 20.17
N GLY A 56 -6.73 23.07 20.12
CA GLY A 56 -5.70 22.12 20.51
C GLY A 56 -5.72 21.72 21.99
N GLU A 57 -6.82 21.98 22.70
CA GLU A 57 -7.03 21.57 24.10
C GLU A 57 -7.67 20.17 24.15
N PHE A 58 -6.88 19.16 23.82
CA PHE A 58 -7.36 17.80 23.57
C PHE A 58 -7.81 17.06 24.84
N GLU A 59 -7.15 17.27 25.98
CA GLU A 59 -7.52 16.65 27.25
C GLU A 59 -8.93 17.10 27.70
N GLY A 60 -9.21 18.39 27.56
CA GLY A 60 -10.53 18.95 27.84
C GLY A 60 -11.57 18.42 26.85
N ALA A 61 -11.26 18.42 25.55
CA ALA A 61 -12.15 17.88 24.53
C ALA A 61 -12.52 16.41 24.80
N ALA A 62 -11.55 15.57 25.18
CA ALA A 62 -11.77 14.17 25.52
C ALA A 62 -12.77 14.02 26.67
N ALA A 63 -12.58 14.75 27.77
CA ALA A 63 -13.47 14.70 28.92
C ALA A 63 -14.92 15.07 28.58
N PHE A 64 -15.14 16.07 27.72
CA PHE A 64 -16.48 16.45 27.26
C PHE A 64 -17.11 15.41 26.33
N PHE A 65 -16.33 14.80 25.43
CA PHE A 65 -16.83 13.69 24.60
C PHE A 65 -17.18 12.46 25.45
N GLU A 66 -16.38 12.11 26.45
CA GLU A 66 -16.68 11.00 27.37
C GLU A 66 -17.98 11.23 28.14
N GLN A 67 -18.22 12.45 28.63
CA GLN A 67 -19.50 12.82 29.26
C GLN A 67 -20.67 12.71 28.27
N ALA A 68 -20.50 13.18 27.04
CA ALA A 68 -21.54 13.07 26.01
C ALA A 68 -21.86 11.60 25.66
N ILE A 69 -20.84 10.74 25.56
CA ILE A 69 -20.99 9.30 25.33
C ILE A 69 -21.66 8.60 26.52
N ALA A 70 -21.38 9.02 27.76
CA ALA A 70 -22.06 8.49 28.95
C ALA A 70 -23.57 8.76 28.91
N LEU A 71 -23.99 9.88 28.31
CA LEU A 71 -25.40 10.21 28.11
C LEU A 71 -26.02 9.46 26.91
N ASP A 72 -25.28 9.26 25.83
CA ASP A 72 -25.70 8.49 24.66
C ASP A 72 -24.62 7.52 24.17
N ALA A 73 -24.57 6.36 24.81
CA ALA A 73 -23.68 5.28 24.43
C ALA A 73 -24.05 4.64 23.08
N GLY A 74 -25.13 5.05 22.40
CA GLY A 74 -25.43 4.62 21.03
C GLY A 74 -24.74 5.46 19.96
N ASN A 75 -24.31 6.67 20.30
CA ASN A 75 -23.82 7.64 19.33
C ASN A 75 -22.44 7.24 18.78
N LEU A 76 -22.35 7.04 17.46
CA LEU A 76 -21.11 6.65 16.81
C LEU A 76 -20.23 7.84 16.46
N ASP A 77 -20.83 9.00 16.18
CA ASP A 77 -20.08 10.23 15.84
C ASP A 77 -19.31 10.75 17.05
N LEU A 78 -19.91 10.71 18.24
CA LEU A 78 -19.21 11.04 19.49
C LEU A 78 -18.00 10.14 19.72
N ARG A 79 -18.12 8.83 19.46
CA ARG A 79 -17.01 7.89 19.58
C ARG A 79 -15.92 8.12 18.54
N TYR A 80 -16.31 8.36 17.30
CA TYR A 80 -15.38 8.69 16.23
C TYR A 80 -14.59 9.96 16.57
N ASN A 81 -15.27 11.02 16.99
CA ASN A 81 -14.63 12.27 17.36
C ASN A 81 -13.72 12.11 18.60
N LEU A 82 -14.13 11.32 19.60
CA LEU A 82 -13.24 10.98 20.72
C LEU A 82 -12.01 10.22 20.23
N ALA A 83 -12.14 9.27 19.29
CA ALA A 83 -10.99 8.55 18.75
C ALA A 83 -9.97 9.49 18.06
N VAL A 84 -10.46 10.51 17.35
CA VAL A 84 -9.60 11.56 16.77
C VAL A 84 -8.87 12.33 17.87
N VAL A 85 -9.57 12.73 18.94
CA VAL A 85 -8.95 13.42 20.09
C VAL A 85 -7.89 12.55 20.77
N GLU A 86 -8.19 11.27 21.03
CA GLU A 86 -7.26 10.33 21.67
C GLU A 86 -6.00 10.09 20.85
N GLU A 87 -6.11 10.07 19.51
CA GLU A 87 -4.93 10.02 18.65
C GLU A 87 -4.06 11.27 18.81
N ASN A 88 -4.65 12.47 18.88
CA ASN A 88 -3.90 13.71 19.06
C ASN A 88 -3.22 13.79 20.44
N LEU A 89 -3.78 13.10 21.45
CA LEU A 89 -3.15 12.90 22.76
C LEU A 89 -2.04 11.83 22.74
N GLY A 90 -1.89 11.07 21.65
CA GLY A 90 -0.94 9.96 21.56
C GLY A 90 -1.44 8.64 22.16
N HIS A 91 -2.71 8.55 22.56
CA HIS A 91 -3.33 7.34 23.11
C HIS A 91 -3.80 6.39 21.99
N ILE A 92 -2.85 5.86 21.23
CA ILE A 92 -3.11 5.13 19.97
C ILE A 92 -4.01 3.89 20.18
N GLY A 93 -3.77 3.04 21.19
CA GLY A 93 -4.61 1.87 21.45
C GLY A 93 -6.06 2.20 21.82
N LYS A 94 -6.27 3.28 22.58
CA LYS A 94 -7.61 3.77 22.92
C LYS A 94 -8.32 4.28 21.66
N ALA A 95 -7.63 5.07 20.83
CA ALA A 95 -8.16 5.54 19.55
C ALA A 95 -8.56 4.37 18.63
N ALA A 96 -7.70 3.36 18.47
CA ALA A 96 -7.99 2.17 17.68
C ALA A 96 -9.20 1.39 18.22
N SER A 97 -9.29 1.21 19.54
CA SER A 97 -10.42 0.53 20.20
C SER A 97 -11.75 1.24 19.95
N LEU A 98 -11.78 2.57 20.04
CA LEU A 98 -12.98 3.37 19.77
C LEU A 98 -13.43 3.26 18.30
N LEU A 99 -12.48 3.29 17.36
CA LEU A 99 -12.79 3.11 15.93
C LEU A 99 -13.34 1.71 15.63
N ILE A 100 -12.79 0.66 16.26
CA ILE A 100 -13.31 -0.70 16.17
C ILE A 100 -14.74 -0.78 16.71
N GLN A 101 -15.03 -0.13 17.85
CA GLN A 101 -16.40 -0.08 18.40
C GLN A 101 -17.38 0.60 17.43
N VAL A 102 -16.95 1.67 16.75
CA VAL A 102 -17.76 2.32 15.69
C VAL A 102 -18.02 1.34 14.55
N LEU A 103 -16.97 0.72 14.00
CA LEU A 103 -17.07 -0.18 12.85
C LEU A 103 -17.85 -1.46 13.14
N GLN A 104 -17.75 -1.99 14.36
CA GLN A 104 -18.51 -3.16 14.80
C GLN A 104 -20.02 -2.93 14.80
N ARG A 105 -20.47 -1.68 14.93
CA ARG A 105 -21.90 -1.30 14.85
C ARG A 105 -22.41 -1.18 13.42
N LYS A 106 -21.55 -1.39 12.40
CA LYS A 106 -21.88 -1.33 10.96
C LYS A 106 -22.59 -0.02 10.60
N PRO A 107 -21.92 1.13 10.78
CA PRO A 107 -22.50 2.43 10.44
C PRO A 107 -22.86 2.48 8.95
N VAL A 108 -23.82 3.33 8.61
CA VAL A 108 -24.23 3.55 7.21
C VAL A 108 -23.03 3.94 6.34
N SER A 109 -22.11 4.75 6.88
CA SER A 109 -20.84 5.09 6.24
C SER A 109 -19.67 4.69 7.14
N PRO A 110 -19.03 3.53 6.90
CA PRO A 110 -17.86 3.10 7.66
C PRO A 110 -16.56 3.79 7.23
N PHE A 111 -16.57 4.51 6.10
CA PHE A 111 -15.39 5.07 5.45
C PHE A 111 -14.49 5.88 6.38
N ALA A 112 -15.04 6.86 7.11
CA ALA A 112 -14.25 7.73 7.97
C ALA A 112 -13.51 6.94 9.06
N ALA A 113 -14.22 6.04 9.76
CA ALA A 113 -13.63 5.25 10.83
C ALA A 113 -12.62 4.21 10.30
N ALA A 114 -12.91 3.55 9.18
CA ALA A 114 -12.01 2.57 8.56
C ALA A 114 -10.74 3.22 7.99
N SER A 115 -10.90 4.38 7.34
CA SER A 115 -9.77 5.17 6.82
C SER A 115 -8.88 5.67 7.97
N GLN A 116 -9.46 6.15 9.06
CA GLN A 116 -8.71 6.58 10.24
C GLN A 116 -7.96 5.42 10.88
N LEU A 117 -8.61 4.27 11.03
CA LEU A 117 -8.02 3.06 11.60
C LEU A 117 -6.85 2.54 10.76
N SER A 118 -7.04 2.46 9.43
CA SER A 118 -5.97 2.09 8.50
C SER A 118 -4.77 3.02 8.62
N ARG A 119 -5.00 4.35 8.69
CA ARG A 119 -3.92 5.34 8.85
C ARG A 119 -3.21 5.20 10.20
N LEU A 120 -3.91 4.88 11.28
CA LEU A 120 -3.31 4.59 12.58
C LEU A 120 -2.37 3.38 12.48
N PHE A 121 -2.83 2.27 11.90
CA PHE A 121 -2.01 1.07 11.74
C PHE A 121 -0.83 1.25 10.78
N THR A 122 -0.92 2.16 9.81
CA THR A 122 0.22 2.52 8.95
C THR A 122 1.30 3.26 9.73
N ARG A 123 0.92 4.13 10.68
CA ARG A 123 1.83 5.07 11.33
C ARG A 123 2.36 4.57 12.67
N TYR A 124 1.59 3.77 13.38
CA TYR A 124 1.85 3.44 14.76
C TYR A 124 1.77 1.94 14.97
N ARG A 125 2.68 1.41 15.78
CA ARG A 125 2.50 0.13 16.42
C ARG A 125 1.43 0.29 17.49
N VAL A 126 0.28 -0.33 17.28
CA VAL A 126 -0.80 -0.33 18.27
C VAL A 126 -0.43 -1.30 19.39
N ASP A 127 -0.60 -0.84 20.62
CA ASP A 127 -0.30 -1.61 21.82
C ASP A 127 -1.25 -2.80 22.00
N ASP A 128 -0.78 -3.82 22.72
CA ASP A 128 -1.55 -5.05 22.99
C ASP A 128 -2.77 -4.79 23.90
N GLY A 129 -2.86 -3.61 24.52
CA GLY A 129 -4.03 -3.18 25.30
C GLY A 129 -5.21 -2.73 24.43
N ALA A 130 -5.02 -2.54 23.12
CA ALA A 130 -6.09 -2.20 22.21
C ALA A 130 -7.10 -3.36 22.05
N VAL A 131 -8.38 -3.05 22.24
CA VAL A 131 -9.47 -4.02 22.12
C VAL A 131 -9.92 -4.07 20.65
N LEU A 132 -9.38 -5.02 19.91
CA LEU A 132 -9.77 -5.30 18.52
C LEU A 132 -10.78 -6.46 18.46
N THR A 133 -11.81 -6.32 17.63
CA THR A 133 -12.85 -7.36 17.44
C THR A 133 -12.92 -7.78 15.98
N ALA A 134 -13.20 -9.06 15.74
CA ALA A 134 -13.41 -9.57 14.38
C ALA A 134 -14.47 -8.77 13.62
N ALA A 135 -15.60 -8.45 14.26
CA ALA A 135 -16.67 -7.70 13.62
C ALA A 135 -16.22 -6.29 13.17
N GLY A 136 -15.47 -5.56 14.00
CA GLY A 136 -14.98 -4.23 13.63
C GLY A 136 -13.92 -4.28 12.52
N LEU A 137 -12.96 -5.21 12.63
CA LEU A 137 -11.92 -5.42 11.63
C LEU A 137 -12.50 -5.87 10.28
N SER A 138 -13.48 -6.78 10.28
CA SER A 138 -14.15 -7.24 9.06
C SER A 138 -14.90 -6.10 8.36
N THR A 139 -15.63 -5.26 9.11
CA THR A 139 -16.26 -4.06 8.53
C THR A 139 -15.21 -3.13 7.90
N ALA A 140 -14.07 -2.94 8.57
CA ALA A 140 -12.98 -2.09 8.05
C ALA A 140 -12.41 -2.65 6.74
N LEU A 141 -12.09 -3.95 6.70
CA LEU A 141 -11.53 -4.64 5.53
C LEU A 141 -12.49 -4.66 4.33
N GLN A 142 -13.80 -4.64 4.58
CA GLN A 142 -14.83 -4.61 3.53
C GLN A 142 -15.19 -3.19 3.08
N THR A 143 -14.59 -2.16 3.69
CA THR A 143 -14.87 -0.76 3.35
C THR A 143 -14.11 -0.36 2.09
N ARG A 144 -14.84 0.15 1.09
CA ARG A 144 -14.25 0.64 -0.17
C ARG A 144 -13.39 1.87 0.04
N ASP A 145 -12.45 2.08 -0.87
CA ASP A 145 -11.59 3.27 -0.95
C ASP A 145 -10.68 3.50 0.28
N VAL A 146 -10.46 2.46 1.10
CA VAL A 146 -9.56 2.46 2.25
C VAL A 146 -8.32 1.63 1.93
N ALA A 147 -7.15 2.06 2.40
CA ALA A 147 -5.94 1.24 2.29
C ALA A 147 -6.08 -0.04 3.14
N LEU A 148 -6.23 -1.19 2.49
CA LEU A 148 -6.55 -2.46 3.17
C LEU A 148 -5.34 -3.20 3.73
N GLN A 149 -4.12 -2.92 3.24
CA GLN A 149 -2.92 -3.64 3.67
C GLN A 149 -2.63 -3.51 5.18
N PRO A 150 -2.67 -2.31 5.82
CA PRO A 150 -2.49 -2.19 7.27
C PRO A 150 -3.58 -2.91 8.07
N LEU A 151 -4.81 -2.91 7.57
CA LEU A 151 -5.94 -3.62 8.21
C LEU A 151 -5.76 -5.14 8.11
N THR A 152 -5.19 -5.63 7.00
CA THR A 152 -4.89 -7.06 6.78
C THR A 152 -3.84 -7.54 7.77
N GLU A 153 -2.76 -6.78 7.94
CA GLU A 153 -1.69 -7.08 8.91
C GLU A 153 -2.24 -7.12 10.35
N ALA A 154 -3.15 -6.18 10.69
CA ALA A 154 -3.83 -6.18 11.99
C ALA A 154 -4.79 -7.37 12.16
N GLY A 155 -5.52 -7.76 11.11
CA GLY A 155 -6.42 -8.92 11.11
C GLY A 155 -5.70 -10.25 11.31
N LEU A 156 -4.56 -10.44 10.63
CA LEU A 156 -3.71 -11.62 10.81
C LEU A 156 -3.09 -11.66 12.21
N ARG A 157 -2.62 -10.53 12.74
CA ARG A 157 -2.14 -10.45 14.12
C ARG A 157 -3.24 -10.79 15.12
N TRP A 158 -4.45 -10.27 14.91
CA TRP A 158 -5.61 -10.63 15.72
C TRP A 158 -5.86 -12.15 15.68
N LEU A 159 -5.88 -12.77 14.50
CA LEU A 159 -6.02 -14.23 14.36
C LEU A 159 -4.93 -14.99 15.14
N SER A 160 -3.68 -14.57 14.98
CA SER A 160 -2.53 -15.14 15.70
C SER A 160 -2.58 -14.90 17.20
N THR A 161 -3.44 -14.03 17.74
CA THR A 161 -3.58 -13.88 19.21
C THR A 161 -4.75 -14.68 19.76
N GLN A 162 -5.85 -14.76 19.01
CA GLN A 162 -7.08 -15.40 19.47
C GLN A 162 -7.03 -16.93 19.35
N ASN A 163 -6.41 -17.47 18.29
CA ASN A 163 -6.46 -18.90 18.03
C ASN A 163 -5.21 -19.62 18.58
N ALA A 164 -5.43 -20.56 19.51
CA ALA A 164 -4.35 -21.30 20.17
C ALA A 164 -3.63 -22.29 19.24
N ASP A 165 -4.37 -22.95 18.35
CA ASP A 165 -3.79 -23.89 17.38
C ASP A 165 -2.92 -23.15 16.34
N TRP A 166 -3.36 -21.98 15.89
CA TRP A 166 -2.58 -21.12 15.00
C TRP A 166 -1.26 -20.69 15.63
N ARG A 167 -1.29 -20.27 16.90
CA ARG A 167 -0.09 -19.94 17.68
C ARG A 167 0.82 -21.15 17.90
N ASP A 168 0.25 -22.31 18.19
CA ASP A 168 1.02 -23.54 18.36
C ASP A 168 1.73 -23.94 17.08
N GLY A 169 1.03 -23.90 15.94
CA GLY A 169 1.61 -24.16 14.62
C GLY A 169 2.78 -23.22 14.32
N ILE A 170 2.59 -21.91 14.48
CA ILE A 170 3.67 -20.91 14.30
C ILE A 170 4.87 -21.23 15.20
N ARG A 171 4.64 -21.43 16.50
CA ARG A 171 5.72 -21.69 17.47
C ARG A 171 6.53 -22.94 17.10
N ARG A 172 5.84 -24.04 16.77
CA ARG A 172 6.48 -25.34 16.50
C ARG A 172 7.21 -25.35 15.16
N ILE A 173 6.73 -24.60 14.18
CA ILE A 173 7.47 -24.32 12.94
C ILE A 173 8.75 -23.53 13.24
N ALA A 174 8.66 -22.51 14.10
CA ALA A 174 9.80 -21.66 14.46
C ALA A 174 10.86 -22.41 15.27
N SER A 175 10.46 -23.31 16.20
CA SER A 175 11.38 -24.13 16.99
C SER A 175 11.93 -25.36 16.25
N GLY A 176 11.43 -25.65 15.04
CA GLY A 176 11.81 -26.85 14.29
C GLY A 176 11.18 -28.15 14.81
N GLU A 177 10.26 -28.07 15.78
CA GLU A 177 9.50 -29.22 16.31
C GLU A 177 8.50 -29.80 15.29
N MET A 178 8.12 -29.01 14.30
CA MET A 178 7.15 -29.42 13.27
C MET A 178 7.54 -28.81 11.92
N SER A 179 7.46 -29.60 10.85
CA SER A 179 7.56 -29.08 9.50
C SER A 179 6.35 -28.22 9.13
N GLU A 180 6.49 -27.35 8.12
CA GLU A 180 5.38 -26.54 7.62
C GLU A 180 4.22 -27.41 7.13
N LEU A 181 4.51 -28.51 6.42
CA LEU A 181 3.48 -29.44 5.94
C LEU A 181 2.70 -30.10 7.09
N GLU A 182 3.38 -30.57 8.13
CA GLU A 182 2.72 -31.15 9.31
C GLU A 182 1.85 -30.12 10.03
N ALA A 183 2.29 -28.87 10.13
CA ALA A 183 1.51 -27.79 10.72
C ALA A 183 0.30 -27.45 9.86
N GLY A 184 0.48 -27.40 8.54
CA GLY A 184 -0.60 -27.23 7.57
C GLY A 184 -1.69 -28.30 7.72
N ARG A 185 -1.29 -29.58 7.80
CA ARG A 185 -2.19 -30.71 8.07
C ARG A 185 -2.96 -30.54 9.37
N ALA A 186 -2.27 -30.16 10.44
CA ALA A 186 -2.89 -29.95 11.74
C ALA A 186 -3.94 -28.84 11.70
N ILE A 187 -3.65 -27.72 11.04
CA ILE A 187 -4.60 -26.60 10.87
C ILE A 187 -5.79 -27.02 10.00
N LEU A 188 -5.57 -27.66 8.86
CA LEU A 188 -6.66 -28.13 7.99
C LEU A 188 -7.58 -29.12 8.71
N GLY A 189 -7.02 -30.12 9.41
CA GLY A 189 -7.80 -31.09 10.18
C GLY A 189 -8.65 -30.46 11.28
N LYS A 190 -8.26 -29.27 11.76
CA LYS A 190 -8.99 -28.48 12.76
C LYS A 190 -9.74 -27.28 12.17
N LEU A 191 -9.80 -27.12 10.84
CA LEU A 191 -10.42 -25.94 10.22
C LEU A 191 -11.90 -25.81 10.60
N ARG A 192 -12.61 -26.93 10.72
CA ARG A 192 -14.00 -26.99 11.22
C ARG A 192 -14.18 -26.54 12.68
N HIS A 193 -13.08 -26.47 13.43
CA HIS A 193 -13.03 -26.06 14.84
C HIS A 193 -12.47 -24.65 15.01
N LEU A 194 -11.93 -24.02 13.94
CA LEU A 194 -11.71 -22.57 13.95
C LEU A 194 -13.06 -21.90 14.20
N GLY A 195 -13.09 -20.94 15.12
CA GLY A 195 -14.30 -20.17 15.35
C GLY A 195 -14.73 -19.50 14.04
N ARG A 196 -16.04 -19.45 13.76
CA ARG A 196 -16.55 -18.86 12.50
C ARG A 196 -15.94 -17.47 12.20
N ALA A 197 -15.78 -16.64 13.23
CA ALA A 197 -15.17 -15.32 13.10
C ALA A 197 -13.68 -15.37 12.70
N GLU A 198 -12.94 -16.37 13.16
CA GLU A 198 -11.52 -16.57 12.86
C GLU A 198 -11.34 -17.06 11.41
N HIS A 199 -12.16 -18.01 10.97
CA HIS A 199 -12.16 -18.48 9.58
C HIS A 199 -12.55 -17.38 8.60
N GLU A 200 -13.61 -16.62 8.90
CA GLU A 200 -14.03 -15.48 8.09
C GLU A 200 -12.93 -14.39 8.03
N MET A 201 -12.27 -14.10 9.15
CA MET A 201 -11.15 -13.15 9.20
C MET A 201 -9.96 -13.61 8.36
N LEU A 202 -9.57 -14.89 8.47
CA LEU A 202 -8.49 -15.47 7.68
C LEU A 202 -8.77 -15.34 6.18
N CYS A 203 -9.95 -15.78 5.74
CA CYS A 203 -10.35 -15.70 4.33
C CYS A 203 -10.38 -14.25 3.82
N LEU A 204 -10.82 -13.30 4.64
CA LEU A 204 -10.86 -11.88 4.28
C LEU A 204 -9.44 -11.30 4.15
N CYS A 205 -8.56 -11.57 5.12
CA CYS A 205 -7.17 -11.11 5.08
C CYS A 205 -6.42 -11.60 3.84
N LEU A 206 -6.56 -12.89 3.49
CA LEU A 206 -5.94 -13.49 2.30
C LEU A 206 -6.47 -12.90 0.99
N ARG A 207 -7.72 -12.44 0.96
CA ARG A 207 -8.31 -11.83 -0.24
C ARG A 207 -7.93 -10.37 -0.41
N GLU A 208 -7.88 -9.61 0.68
CA GLU A 208 -7.77 -8.15 0.61
C GLU A 208 -6.32 -7.64 0.57
N GLY A 209 -5.37 -8.32 1.23
CA GLY A 209 -3.97 -7.88 1.30
C GLY A 209 -2.95 -8.98 1.04
N ILE A 210 -1.68 -8.67 1.29
CA ILE A 210 -0.55 -9.61 1.23
C ILE A 210 -0.18 -10.01 2.66
N VAL A 211 0.08 -11.30 2.89
CA VAL A 211 0.64 -11.81 4.15
C VAL A 211 2.08 -11.30 4.32
N LYS A 212 2.25 -10.21 5.08
CA LYS A 212 3.56 -9.61 5.40
C LYS A 212 4.06 -10.03 6.79
N SER A 213 4.12 -11.34 7.00
CA SER A 213 4.56 -11.95 8.26
C SER A 213 5.21 -13.29 7.94
N ILE A 214 6.48 -13.44 8.32
CA ILE A 214 7.24 -14.69 8.10
C ILE A 214 6.51 -15.87 8.72
N ASP A 215 6.07 -15.75 9.97
CA ASP A 215 5.38 -16.81 10.70
C ASP A 215 4.09 -17.27 10.02
N ASN A 216 3.24 -16.30 9.65
CA ASN A 216 1.99 -16.61 8.97
C ASN A 216 2.24 -17.16 7.56
N GLU A 217 3.23 -16.62 6.83
CA GLU A 217 3.61 -17.13 5.51
C GLU A 217 4.07 -18.59 5.58
N ARG A 218 4.92 -18.95 6.55
CA ARG A 218 5.40 -20.34 6.72
C ARG A 218 4.26 -21.29 7.02
N LEU A 219 3.37 -20.93 7.95
CA LEU A 219 2.20 -21.76 8.27
C LEU A 219 1.27 -21.92 7.06
N LEU A 220 0.98 -20.82 6.34
CA LEU A 220 0.11 -20.85 5.17
C LEU A 220 0.73 -21.56 3.97
N THR A 221 2.05 -21.53 3.82
CA THR A 221 2.79 -22.35 2.84
C THR A 221 2.57 -23.84 3.15
N GLY A 222 2.62 -24.21 4.43
CA GLY A 222 2.26 -25.54 4.91
C GLY A 222 0.82 -25.93 4.61
N VAL A 223 -0.15 -25.03 4.90
CA VAL A 223 -1.57 -25.25 4.57
C VAL A 223 -1.76 -25.45 3.07
N ARG A 224 -1.11 -24.62 2.24
CA ARG A 224 -1.15 -24.76 0.77
C ARG A 224 -0.62 -26.12 0.32
N ALA A 225 0.53 -26.54 0.85
CA ALA A 225 1.13 -27.85 0.57
C ALA A 225 0.22 -29.01 0.97
N ALA A 226 -0.39 -28.94 2.16
CA ALA A 226 -1.32 -29.96 2.63
C ALA A 226 -2.58 -30.06 1.73
N ILE A 227 -3.09 -28.92 1.23
CA ILE A 227 -4.20 -28.94 0.24
C ILE A 227 -3.77 -29.68 -1.03
N LEU A 228 -2.57 -29.44 -1.57
CA LEU A 228 -2.13 -30.11 -2.80
C LEU A 228 -1.82 -31.60 -2.60
N LEU A 229 -1.09 -31.92 -1.52
CA LEU A 229 -0.48 -33.24 -1.32
C LEU A 229 -1.40 -34.23 -0.63
N ASP A 230 -2.29 -33.77 0.25
CA ASP A 230 -3.17 -34.64 1.04
C ASP A 230 -4.58 -34.72 0.46
N ALA A 231 -4.98 -33.78 -0.42
CA ALA A 231 -6.33 -33.76 -0.97
C ALA A 231 -6.56 -34.93 -1.94
N GLY A 232 -7.03 -36.03 -1.36
CA GLY A 232 -8.10 -36.79 -1.97
C GLY A 232 -9.25 -35.83 -2.36
N ARG A 233 -9.89 -36.12 -3.48
CA ARG A 233 -10.83 -35.24 -4.22
C ARG A 233 -12.02 -34.68 -3.42
N THR A 234 -12.18 -35.03 -2.14
CA THR A 234 -13.29 -34.70 -1.24
C THR A 234 -13.03 -33.55 -0.25
N LEU A 235 -11.79 -33.04 -0.12
CA LEU A 235 -11.49 -31.93 0.82
C LEU A 235 -12.40 -30.71 0.57
N PHE A 236 -12.64 -30.43 -0.70
CA PHE A 236 -13.41 -29.29 -1.19
C PHE A 236 -14.93 -29.50 -1.16
N ASP A 237 -15.41 -30.70 -0.80
CA ASP A 237 -16.83 -30.92 -0.52
C ASP A 237 -17.27 -30.14 0.74
N ASP A 238 -16.32 -29.86 1.64
CA ASP A 238 -16.52 -28.93 2.74
C ASP A 238 -16.41 -27.47 2.28
N ARG A 239 -17.43 -26.69 2.63
CA ARG A 239 -17.57 -25.29 2.21
C ARG A 239 -16.45 -24.39 2.76
N ASP A 240 -15.96 -24.66 3.97
CA ASP A 240 -14.97 -23.81 4.63
C ASP A 240 -13.56 -24.06 4.05
N HIS A 241 -13.26 -25.32 3.71
CA HIS A 241 -12.06 -25.67 2.93
C HIS A 241 -12.10 -25.09 1.52
N PHE A 242 -13.25 -25.18 0.83
CA PHE A 242 -13.43 -24.58 -0.49
C PHE A 242 -13.18 -23.06 -0.46
N ASN A 243 -13.77 -22.35 0.52
CA ASN A 243 -13.61 -20.90 0.64
C ASN A 243 -12.19 -20.48 1.02
N LEU A 244 -11.50 -21.28 1.85
CA LEU A 244 -10.09 -21.07 2.17
C LEU A 244 -9.21 -21.25 0.93
N ALA A 245 -9.45 -22.28 0.13
CA ALA A 245 -8.71 -22.49 -1.13
C ALA A 245 -8.92 -21.32 -2.11
N LEU A 246 -10.15 -20.81 -2.24
CA LEU A 246 -10.41 -19.59 -3.01
C LEU A 246 -9.63 -18.38 -2.47
N ALA A 247 -9.55 -18.24 -1.15
CA ALA A 247 -8.82 -17.14 -0.52
C ALA A 247 -7.30 -17.26 -0.73
N LEU A 248 -6.74 -18.47 -0.63
CA LEU A 248 -5.33 -18.75 -0.92
C LEU A 248 -4.98 -18.57 -2.39
N MET A 249 -5.90 -18.91 -3.31
CA MET A 249 -5.73 -18.63 -4.74
C MET A 249 -5.62 -17.11 -4.99
N VAL A 250 -6.48 -16.32 -4.36
CA VAL A 250 -6.38 -14.85 -4.41
C VAL A 250 -5.09 -14.36 -3.78
N GLN A 251 -4.64 -14.97 -2.68
CA GLN A 251 -3.36 -14.64 -2.06
C GLN A 251 -2.17 -14.88 -3.00
N GLY A 252 -2.20 -15.95 -3.80
CA GLY A 252 -1.24 -16.21 -4.87
C GLY A 252 -1.19 -15.07 -5.90
N TRP A 253 -2.33 -14.55 -6.33
CA TRP A 253 -2.35 -13.37 -7.22
C TRP A 253 -1.89 -12.09 -6.54
N ASN A 254 -2.28 -11.89 -5.28
CA ASN A 254 -1.92 -10.71 -4.50
C ASN A 254 -0.40 -10.60 -4.30
N ASN A 255 0.29 -11.73 -4.10
CA ASN A 255 1.73 -11.76 -3.87
C ASN A 255 2.55 -12.21 -5.09
N ASP A 256 1.93 -12.28 -6.27
CA ASP A 256 2.58 -12.69 -7.51
C ASP A 256 3.26 -14.07 -7.39
N PHE A 257 2.59 -14.99 -6.68
CA PHE A 257 2.99 -16.36 -6.41
C PHE A 257 4.36 -16.49 -5.72
N ALA A 258 4.65 -15.63 -4.73
CA ALA A 258 5.95 -15.55 -4.06
C ALA A 258 6.39 -16.80 -3.28
N TRP A 259 5.49 -17.76 -3.01
CA TRP A 259 5.78 -18.93 -2.19
C TRP A 259 6.32 -20.07 -3.04
N ALA A 260 7.58 -20.47 -2.77
CA ALA A 260 8.29 -21.50 -3.52
C ALA A 260 7.58 -22.86 -3.51
N GLU A 261 7.76 -23.62 -4.59
CA GLU A 261 7.36 -25.02 -4.71
C GLU A 261 8.49 -25.93 -4.21
N THR A 262 8.15 -26.97 -3.47
CA THR A 262 9.03 -28.12 -3.24
C THR A 262 9.02 -29.05 -4.46
N SER A 263 9.98 -29.97 -4.53
CA SER A 263 9.99 -31.01 -5.58
C SER A 263 8.73 -31.86 -5.56
N GLN A 264 8.26 -32.25 -4.36
CA GLN A 264 7.03 -33.03 -4.19
C GLN A 264 5.80 -32.29 -4.72
N GLU A 265 5.68 -30.99 -4.45
CA GLU A 265 4.59 -30.17 -4.98
C GLU A 265 4.70 -30.01 -6.51
N THR A 266 5.91 -29.83 -7.03
CA THR A 266 6.17 -29.73 -8.48
C THR A 266 5.72 -30.99 -9.21
N ASP A 267 6.05 -32.17 -8.67
CA ASP A 267 5.66 -33.47 -9.21
C ASP A 267 4.13 -33.65 -9.17
N ALA A 268 3.50 -33.31 -8.04
CA ALA A 268 2.05 -33.36 -7.90
C ALA A 268 1.33 -32.44 -8.90
N LEU A 269 1.80 -31.20 -9.06
CA LEU A 269 1.25 -30.24 -10.03
C LEU A 269 1.41 -30.71 -11.48
N SER A 270 2.52 -31.37 -11.80
CA SER A 270 2.77 -31.91 -13.15
C SER A 270 1.80 -33.04 -13.52
N ALA A 271 1.21 -33.71 -12.54
CA ALA A 271 0.17 -34.71 -12.73
C ALA A 271 -1.24 -34.11 -12.87
N VAL A 272 -1.46 -32.84 -12.50
CA VAL A 272 -2.75 -32.17 -12.60
C VAL A 272 -3.05 -31.83 -14.06
N LYS A 273 -4.15 -32.37 -14.60
CA LYS A 273 -4.65 -32.07 -15.94
C LYS A 273 -6.02 -31.41 -15.84
N ILE A 274 -6.15 -30.21 -16.41
CA ILE A 274 -7.41 -29.47 -16.42
C ILE A 274 -7.99 -29.45 -17.82
N GLU A 275 -9.09 -30.18 -18.03
CA GLU A 275 -9.85 -30.10 -19.26
C GLU A 275 -10.77 -28.88 -19.21
N ARG A 276 -10.49 -27.88 -20.05
CA ARG A 276 -11.27 -26.64 -20.12
C ARG A 276 -12.78 -26.90 -20.31
N ALA A 277 -13.13 -27.85 -21.18
CA ALA A 277 -14.53 -28.20 -21.43
C ALA A 277 -15.24 -28.74 -20.17
N ALA A 278 -14.57 -29.60 -19.40
CA ALA A 278 -15.09 -30.13 -18.14
C ALA A 278 -15.22 -29.03 -17.07
N LEU A 279 -14.23 -28.12 -16.98
CA LEU A 279 -14.29 -26.96 -16.09
C LEU A 279 -15.51 -26.06 -16.39
N LEU A 280 -15.76 -25.77 -17.68
CA LEU A 280 -16.91 -24.98 -18.12
C LEU A 280 -18.25 -25.71 -17.94
N ALA A 281 -18.23 -27.04 -17.99
CA ALA A 281 -19.39 -27.90 -17.70
C ALA A 281 -19.66 -28.05 -16.19
N ALA A 282 -18.93 -27.33 -15.33
CA ALA A 282 -19.03 -27.39 -13.88
C ALA A 282 -18.75 -28.80 -13.29
N ASP A 283 -17.82 -29.54 -13.91
CA ASP A 283 -17.31 -30.78 -13.33
C ASP A 283 -16.52 -30.47 -12.04
N MET A 284 -17.05 -30.92 -10.90
CA MET A 284 -16.48 -30.61 -9.59
C MET A 284 -15.07 -31.20 -9.39
N PRO A 285 -14.78 -32.46 -9.78
CA PRO A 285 -13.40 -32.98 -9.75
C PRO A 285 -12.41 -32.12 -10.55
N THR A 286 -12.79 -31.66 -11.73
CA THR A 286 -11.96 -30.73 -12.54
C THR A 286 -11.81 -29.37 -11.86
N THR A 287 -12.89 -28.84 -11.27
CA THR A 287 -12.86 -27.58 -10.49
C THR A 287 -11.93 -27.70 -9.29
N HIS A 288 -11.96 -28.84 -8.59
CA HIS A 288 -11.09 -29.15 -7.46
C HIS A 288 -9.62 -29.21 -7.88
N ALA A 289 -9.32 -29.94 -8.96
CA ALA A 289 -7.98 -30.00 -9.54
C ALA A 289 -7.48 -28.62 -9.98
N PHE A 290 -8.36 -27.81 -10.59
CA PHE A 290 -8.05 -26.44 -10.99
C PHE A 290 -7.68 -25.59 -9.77
N LEU A 291 -8.45 -25.67 -8.69
CA LEU A 291 -8.15 -24.93 -7.46
C LEU A 291 -6.78 -25.31 -6.92
N CYS A 292 -6.44 -26.59 -6.85
CA CYS A 292 -5.10 -27.03 -6.42
C CYS A 292 -3.99 -26.40 -7.27
N ALA A 293 -4.13 -26.37 -8.60
CA ALA A 293 -3.15 -25.74 -9.47
C ALA A 293 -3.09 -24.21 -9.31
N ALA A 294 -4.25 -23.57 -9.13
CA ALA A 294 -4.38 -22.11 -9.00
C ALA A 294 -3.82 -21.54 -7.70
N LEU A 295 -3.52 -22.39 -6.71
CA LEU A 295 -2.76 -22.01 -5.52
C LEU A 295 -1.27 -21.74 -5.81
N TYR A 296 -0.77 -22.20 -6.95
CA TYR A 296 0.66 -22.20 -7.29
C TYR A 296 0.99 -21.44 -8.57
N ARG A 297 0.09 -21.45 -9.56
CA ARG A 297 0.38 -20.96 -10.91
C ARG A 297 -0.66 -19.95 -11.40
N PRO A 298 -0.27 -19.01 -12.29
CA PRO A 298 -1.22 -18.11 -12.94
C PRO A 298 -2.19 -18.88 -13.85
N LEU A 299 -3.36 -18.29 -14.11
CA LEU A 299 -4.46 -18.97 -14.82
C LEU A 299 -4.07 -19.42 -16.23
N GLU A 300 -3.21 -18.63 -16.88
CA GLU A 300 -2.69 -18.83 -18.23
C GLU A 300 -1.82 -20.09 -18.35
N GLU A 301 -1.21 -20.53 -17.24
CA GLU A 301 -0.41 -21.76 -17.19
C GLU A 301 -1.26 -23.00 -16.88
N ILE A 302 -2.46 -22.81 -16.32
CA ILE A 302 -3.30 -23.90 -15.82
C ILE A 302 -4.31 -24.37 -16.86
N VAL A 303 -4.88 -23.44 -17.63
CA VAL A 303 -5.94 -23.74 -18.60
C VAL A 303 -5.64 -23.10 -19.95
N SER A 304 -5.67 -23.91 -21.00
CA SER A 304 -5.51 -23.48 -22.38
C SER A 304 -6.71 -23.92 -23.25
N PRO A 305 -7.30 -23.04 -24.08
CA PRO A 305 -7.06 -21.60 -24.14
C PRO A 305 -7.42 -20.87 -22.82
N PRO A 306 -6.83 -19.68 -22.54
CA PRO A 306 -7.14 -18.92 -21.32
C PRO A 306 -8.64 -18.65 -21.17
N LEU A 307 -9.11 -18.62 -19.91
CA LEU A 307 -10.50 -18.27 -19.61
C LEU A 307 -10.79 -16.81 -19.98
N GLY A 308 -11.91 -16.58 -20.66
CA GLY A 308 -12.38 -15.26 -21.08
C GLY A 308 -13.60 -14.78 -20.29
N VAL A 309 -14.01 -13.53 -20.56
CA VAL A 309 -15.15 -12.90 -19.87
C VAL A 309 -16.45 -13.68 -20.06
N ASP A 310 -16.68 -14.26 -21.24
CA ASP A 310 -17.90 -15.03 -21.54
C ASP A 310 -17.97 -16.35 -20.78
N ASP A 311 -16.82 -16.96 -20.45
CA ASP A 311 -16.76 -18.21 -19.67
C ASP A 311 -17.33 -18.01 -18.26
N MET A 312 -17.27 -16.79 -17.72
CA MET A 312 -17.80 -16.49 -16.39
C MET A 312 -19.30 -16.76 -16.30
N ARG A 313 -20.04 -16.78 -17.40
CA ARG A 313 -21.50 -17.02 -17.38
C ARG A 313 -21.85 -18.45 -16.96
N VAL A 314 -20.96 -19.41 -17.24
CA VAL A 314 -21.24 -20.85 -17.07
C VAL A 314 -20.54 -21.46 -15.86
N LEU A 315 -19.46 -20.87 -15.36
CA LEU A 315 -18.72 -21.40 -14.21
C LEU A 315 -19.59 -21.53 -12.94
N LYS A 316 -19.35 -22.61 -12.21
CA LYS A 316 -19.95 -22.94 -10.92
C LYS A 316 -18.86 -23.50 -9.98
N PRO A 317 -19.06 -23.45 -8.65
CA PRO A 317 -20.15 -22.77 -7.94
C PRO A 317 -20.05 -21.23 -8.04
N LYS A 318 -21.08 -20.52 -7.55
CA LYS A 318 -21.15 -19.04 -7.62
C LYS A 318 -19.91 -18.37 -7.01
N SER A 319 -19.42 -18.85 -5.87
CA SER A 319 -18.24 -18.32 -5.19
C SER A 319 -16.98 -18.41 -6.06
N PHE A 320 -16.76 -19.57 -6.69
CA PHE A 320 -15.63 -19.79 -7.61
C PHE A 320 -15.68 -18.83 -8.81
N ARG A 321 -16.85 -18.73 -9.44
CA ARG A 321 -17.08 -17.79 -10.54
C ARG A 321 -16.81 -16.34 -10.13
N GLU A 322 -17.34 -15.89 -8.99
CA GLU A 322 -17.17 -14.51 -8.53
C GLU A 322 -15.70 -14.18 -8.26
N THR A 323 -14.95 -15.12 -7.69
CA THR A 323 -13.50 -14.95 -7.46
C THR A 323 -12.73 -14.85 -8.78
N LEU A 324 -13.01 -15.71 -9.77
CA LEU A 324 -12.32 -15.66 -11.07
C LEU A 324 -12.72 -14.44 -11.91
N SER A 325 -14.00 -14.03 -11.85
CA SER A 325 -14.52 -12.93 -12.67
C SER A 325 -13.74 -11.63 -12.43
N ALA A 326 -13.39 -11.33 -11.18
CA ALA A 326 -12.64 -10.12 -10.86
C ALA A 326 -11.29 -10.07 -11.57
N GLN A 327 -10.55 -11.18 -11.59
CA GLN A 327 -9.23 -11.26 -12.24
C GLN A 327 -9.33 -11.20 -13.77
N ILE A 328 -10.29 -11.94 -14.34
CA ILE A 328 -10.44 -12.03 -15.80
C ILE A 328 -10.94 -10.70 -16.37
N LEU A 329 -11.84 -10.01 -15.67
CA LEU A 329 -12.29 -8.66 -16.06
C LEU A 329 -11.14 -7.66 -15.96
N GLU A 330 -10.39 -7.64 -14.85
CA GLU A 330 -9.26 -6.74 -14.70
C GLU A 330 -8.20 -6.97 -15.79
N ARG A 331 -7.89 -8.24 -16.11
CA ARG A 331 -6.98 -8.57 -17.21
C ARG A 331 -7.51 -8.07 -18.56
N ALA A 332 -8.79 -8.30 -18.86
CA ALA A 332 -9.39 -7.85 -20.12
C ALA A 332 -9.33 -6.32 -20.25
N ASP A 333 -9.61 -5.58 -19.17
CA ASP A 333 -9.51 -4.12 -19.12
C ASP A 333 -8.08 -3.65 -19.34
N ARG A 334 -7.08 -4.33 -18.75
CA ARG A 334 -5.65 -4.03 -18.98
C ARG A 334 -5.24 -4.31 -20.42
N ASP A 335 -5.64 -5.44 -20.99
CA ASP A 335 -5.33 -5.79 -22.38
C ASP A 335 -5.96 -4.77 -23.37
N ALA A 336 -7.14 -4.24 -23.04
CA ALA A 336 -7.77 -3.16 -23.80
C ALA A 336 -7.01 -1.83 -23.65
N ALA A 337 -6.67 -1.44 -22.41
CA ALA A 337 -5.94 -0.20 -22.14
C ALA A 337 -4.53 -0.19 -22.77
N ALA A 338 -3.83 -1.32 -22.76
CA ALA A 338 -2.52 -1.50 -23.37
C ALA A 338 -2.51 -1.12 -24.87
N LYS A 339 -3.59 -1.41 -25.59
CA LYS A 339 -3.75 -1.09 -27.02
C LYS A 339 -3.98 0.39 -27.29
N SER A 340 -4.56 1.12 -26.33
CA SER A 340 -4.86 2.56 -26.48
C SER A 340 -3.73 3.48 -26.04
N ILE A 341 -2.73 2.98 -25.31
CA ILE A 341 -1.64 3.82 -24.79
C ILE A 341 -0.77 4.32 -25.95
N PRO A 342 -0.64 5.63 -26.16
CA PRO A 342 0.28 6.17 -27.16
C PRO A 342 1.74 5.90 -26.75
N ALA A 343 2.62 5.73 -27.74
CA ALA A 343 4.06 5.67 -27.54
C ALA A 343 4.75 6.88 -28.16
N VAL A 344 5.81 7.34 -27.52
CA VAL A 344 6.68 8.41 -28.02
C VAL A 344 8.09 7.86 -28.13
N GLY A 345 8.60 7.86 -29.36
CA GLY A 345 9.90 7.28 -29.69
C GLY A 345 9.92 5.75 -29.66
N ALA A 346 11.12 5.20 -29.88
CA ALA A 346 11.38 3.77 -29.84
C ALA A 346 12.39 3.51 -28.73
N LEU A 347 12.10 2.53 -27.86
CA LEU A 347 13.04 2.07 -26.84
C LEU A 347 14.26 1.48 -27.56
N SER A 348 15.42 2.14 -27.42
CA SER A 348 16.65 1.77 -28.12
C SER A 348 17.86 1.64 -27.20
N ASP A 349 17.84 2.29 -26.03
CA ASP A 349 18.87 2.09 -25.01
C ASP A 349 18.83 0.66 -24.46
N ALA A 350 20.01 0.04 -24.36
CA ALA A 350 20.15 -1.37 -23.99
C ALA A 350 19.71 -1.64 -22.55
N THR A 351 19.95 -0.70 -21.63
CA THR A 351 19.51 -0.83 -20.23
C THR A 351 18.01 -0.59 -20.14
N SER A 352 17.47 0.43 -20.81
CA SER A 352 16.02 0.65 -20.91
C SER A 352 15.29 -0.58 -21.44
N LEU A 353 15.82 -1.28 -22.44
CA LEU A 353 15.22 -2.51 -22.97
C LEU A 353 15.24 -3.68 -21.98
N LYS A 354 16.24 -3.77 -21.09
CA LYS A 354 16.27 -4.80 -20.02
C LYS A 354 15.26 -4.46 -18.93
N VAL A 355 15.28 -3.23 -18.43
CA VAL A 355 14.38 -2.74 -17.38
C VAL A 355 12.92 -2.78 -17.87
N ALA A 356 12.65 -2.40 -19.12
CA ALA A 356 11.32 -2.54 -19.72
C ALA A 356 10.84 -4.00 -19.72
N ARG A 357 11.67 -4.97 -20.12
CA ARG A 357 11.30 -6.39 -20.10
C ARG A 357 10.92 -6.88 -18.70
N GLN A 358 11.65 -6.45 -17.66
CA GLN A 358 11.31 -6.78 -16.27
C GLN A 358 9.91 -6.28 -15.91
N TYR A 359 9.61 -5.00 -16.16
CA TYR A 359 8.32 -4.41 -15.80
C TYR A 359 7.17 -4.75 -16.76
N GLU A 360 7.45 -5.21 -17.97
CA GLU A 360 6.44 -5.78 -18.88
C GLU A 360 6.00 -7.17 -18.39
N ALA A 361 6.95 -8.01 -17.95
CA ALA A 361 6.66 -9.32 -17.38
C ALA A 361 5.99 -9.21 -16.00
N SER A 362 6.46 -8.28 -15.16
CA SER A 362 6.02 -8.12 -13.78
C SER A 362 5.75 -6.65 -13.45
N PRO A 363 4.57 -6.10 -13.81
CA PRO A 363 4.21 -4.72 -13.47
C PRO A 363 4.31 -4.44 -11.96
N TYR A 364 4.91 -3.30 -11.62
CA TYR A 364 5.27 -2.93 -10.25
C TYR A 364 5.03 -1.44 -9.95
N PRO A 365 4.61 -1.09 -8.72
CA PRO A 365 4.03 -1.98 -7.70
C PRO A 365 2.59 -2.39 -8.06
N ARG A 366 2.09 -3.55 -7.64
CA ARG A 366 0.63 -3.82 -7.71
C ARG A 366 -0.06 -3.27 -6.47
N TRP A 367 -1.15 -2.52 -6.66
CA TRP A 367 -1.85 -1.84 -5.58
C TRP A 367 -3.36 -1.76 -5.85
N LYS A 368 -4.20 -2.02 -4.85
CA LYS A 368 -5.66 -2.12 -5.03
C LYS A 368 -6.44 -0.83 -4.77
N THR A 369 -5.86 0.07 -3.97
CA THR A 369 -6.49 1.30 -3.50
C THR A 369 -5.45 2.40 -3.39
N VAL A 370 -5.80 3.63 -3.72
CA VAL A 370 -4.92 4.79 -3.55
C VAL A 370 -5.37 5.61 -2.34
N GLN A 371 -4.42 6.02 -1.50
CA GLN A 371 -4.71 6.96 -0.42
C GLN A 371 -4.82 8.38 -1.00
N ARG A 372 -5.96 9.03 -0.77
CA ARG A 372 -6.19 10.41 -1.21
C ARG A 372 -5.63 11.39 -0.19
N SER A 373 -4.97 12.42 -0.71
CA SER A 373 -4.50 13.54 0.12
C SER A 373 -5.65 14.48 0.45
N ALA A 374 -5.66 15.03 1.67
CA ALA A 374 -6.63 16.06 2.04
C ALA A 374 -6.38 17.34 1.21
N PRO A 375 -7.43 18.10 0.87
CA PRO A 375 -7.26 19.40 0.21
C PRO A 375 -6.25 20.31 0.94
N GLY A 376 -5.39 20.98 0.17
CA GLY A 376 -4.36 21.86 0.71
C GLY A 376 -3.15 21.14 1.33
N ALA A 377 -3.10 19.81 1.35
CA ALA A 377 -2.01 19.07 2.02
C ALA A 377 -0.65 19.31 1.37
N LEU A 378 -0.60 19.36 0.03
CA LEU A 378 0.63 19.60 -0.71
C LEU A 378 1.19 21.01 -0.44
N GLN A 379 0.33 22.04 -0.40
CA GLN A 379 0.71 23.42 -0.11
C GLN A 379 1.24 23.56 1.31
N ARG A 380 0.54 22.97 2.28
CA ARG A 380 1.00 22.95 3.68
C ARG A 380 2.34 22.24 3.81
N TYR A 381 2.58 21.23 2.99
CA TYR A 381 3.84 20.51 2.96
C TYR A 381 4.96 21.35 2.32
N LEU A 382 4.75 21.86 1.11
CA LEU A 382 5.72 22.70 0.39
C LEU A 382 6.05 23.99 1.14
N GLY A 383 5.08 24.59 1.83
CA GLY A 383 5.28 25.78 2.67
C GLY A 383 6.21 25.56 3.88
N ARG A 384 6.57 24.31 4.21
CA ARG A 384 7.61 24.00 5.20
C ARG A 384 9.01 23.97 4.59
N LEU A 385 9.11 23.75 3.29
CA LEU A 385 10.37 23.59 2.57
C LEU A 385 10.80 24.88 1.87
N MET A 386 9.84 25.69 1.42
CA MET A 386 10.13 26.87 0.62
C MET A 386 9.06 27.97 0.80
N PRO A 387 9.38 29.23 0.43
CA PRO A 387 8.43 30.35 0.43
C PRO A 387 7.22 30.15 -0.49
N ALA A 388 6.09 30.78 -0.17
CA ALA A 388 4.80 30.56 -0.84
C ALA A 388 4.77 30.96 -2.32
N ASP A 389 5.56 31.96 -2.72
CA ASP A 389 5.72 32.41 -4.11
C ASP A 389 6.26 31.28 -5.02
N ARG A 390 7.08 30.38 -4.47
CA ARG A 390 7.74 29.30 -5.22
C ARG A 390 6.82 28.16 -5.63
N PHE A 391 5.69 28.01 -4.95
CA PHE A 391 4.67 27.00 -5.29
C PHE A 391 3.29 27.64 -5.49
N ALA A 392 3.24 28.93 -5.83
CA ALA A 392 2.00 29.66 -6.06
C ALA A 392 1.20 29.16 -7.29
N PHE A 393 1.77 28.26 -8.10
CA PHE A 393 1.11 27.57 -9.20
C PHE A 393 0.31 26.33 -8.76
N VAL A 394 0.55 25.80 -7.56
CA VAL A 394 -0.20 24.65 -7.03
C VAL A 394 -1.66 25.07 -6.77
N ASP A 395 -2.64 24.22 -7.09
CA ASP A 395 -4.09 24.48 -7.22
C ASP A 395 -4.53 25.39 -8.39
N LYS A 396 -3.58 25.89 -9.21
CA LYS A 396 -3.88 26.58 -10.47
C LYS A 396 -3.72 25.62 -11.64
N GLU A 397 -3.92 26.13 -12.85
CA GLU A 397 -3.53 25.38 -14.04
C GLU A 397 -2.00 25.26 -14.06
N CYS A 398 -1.51 24.03 -13.92
CA CYS A 398 -0.08 23.71 -14.01
C CYS A 398 0.10 22.41 -14.79
N ASP A 399 1.23 22.29 -15.49
CA ASP A 399 1.63 21.10 -16.22
C ASP A 399 2.62 20.31 -15.36
N VAL A 400 2.27 19.07 -15.06
CA VAL A 400 3.04 18.18 -14.18
C VAL A 400 3.44 16.93 -14.95
N LEU A 401 4.72 16.57 -14.89
CA LEU A 401 5.25 15.31 -15.41
C LEU A 401 5.49 14.33 -14.27
N ILE A 402 5.01 13.09 -14.41
CA ILE A 402 5.43 11.95 -13.60
C ILE A 402 6.31 11.08 -14.50
N ALA A 403 7.63 11.15 -14.30
CA ALA A 403 8.62 10.44 -15.09
C ALA A 403 8.97 9.09 -14.45
N GLY A 404 8.62 7.99 -15.12
CA GLY A 404 8.69 6.63 -14.60
C GLY A 404 7.58 6.36 -13.60
N CYS A 405 6.32 6.47 -14.06
CA CYS A 405 5.16 6.36 -13.17
C CYS A 405 4.84 4.93 -12.71
N GLY A 406 5.49 3.92 -13.28
CA GLY A 406 5.18 2.51 -13.07
C GLY A 406 3.69 2.24 -13.27
N THR A 407 3.09 1.52 -12.33
CA THR A 407 1.65 1.23 -12.28
C THR A 407 0.78 2.40 -11.80
N GLY A 408 1.33 3.61 -11.70
CA GLY A 408 0.57 4.85 -11.58
C GLY A 408 0.13 5.24 -10.16
N GLN A 409 0.59 4.56 -9.11
CA GLN A 409 0.16 4.89 -7.74
C GLN A 409 0.50 6.35 -7.38
N GLN A 410 1.77 6.74 -7.56
CA GLN A 410 2.20 8.12 -7.33
C GLN A 410 1.48 9.08 -8.27
N ALA A 411 1.27 8.71 -9.54
CA ALA A 411 0.59 9.57 -10.50
C ALA A 411 -0.83 9.94 -10.05
N LEU A 412 -1.60 8.96 -9.55
CA LEU A 412 -2.94 9.18 -9.01
C LEU A 412 -2.92 9.97 -7.69
N MET A 413 -1.96 9.69 -6.80
CA MET A 413 -1.78 10.47 -5.58
C MET A 413 -1.51 11.94 -5.90
N SER A 414 -0.57 12.20 -6.82
CA SER A 414 -0.24 13.54 -7.29
C SER A 414 -1.43 14.22 -7.98
N ALA A 415 -2.17 13.50 -8.82
CA ALA A 415 -3.34 14.02 -9.52
C ALA A 415 -4.41 14.55 -8.54
N THR A 416 -4.65 13.81 -7.45
CA THR A 416 -5.58 14.22 -6.40
C THR A 416 -5.02 15.33 -5.51
N ALA A 417 -3.71 15.34 -5.25
CA ALA A 417 -3.07 16.33 -4.39
C ALA A 417 -2.97 17.73 -5.02
N HIS A 418 -2.75 17.81 -6.35
CA HIS A 418 -2.70 19.07 -7.10
C HIS A 418 -4.07 19.65 -7.45
N GLY A 419 -5.13 18.84 -7.31
CA GLY A 419 -6.49 19.24 -7.63
C GLY A 419 -6.83 19.15 -9.13
N PRO A 420 -8.12 19.37 -9.48
CA PRO A 420 -8.65 19.06 -10.81
C PRO A 420 -8.16 19.98 -11.93
N LYS A 421 -7.50 21.09 -11.62
CA LYS A 421 -6.99 22.05 -12.61
C LYS A 421 -5.59 21.70 -13.13
N ALA A 422 -4.85 20.85 -12.42
CA ALA A 422 -3.55 20.41 -12.88
C ALA A 422 -3.68 19.42 -14.05
N ARG A 423 -2.76 19.52 -15.02
CA ARG A 423 -2.68 18.62 -16.17
C ARG A 423 -1.48 17.70 -15.98
N LEU A 424 -1.74 16.44 -15.61
CA LEU A 424 -0.69 15.46 -15.40
C LEU A 424 -0.44 14.66 -16.69
N LEU A 425 0.84 14.55 -17.04
CA LEU A 425 1.34 13.54 -17.96
C LEU A 425 2.18 12.55 -17.17
N ALA A 426 1.83 11.27 -17.25
CA ALA A 426 2.58 10.19 -16.65
C ALA A 426 3.23 9.36 -17.77
N ILE A 427 4.55 9.17 -17.69
CA ILE A 427 5.31 8.38 -18.65
C ILE A 427 5.98 7.19 -17.98
N ASP A 428 6.08 6.09 -18.71
CA ASP A 428 6.85 4.92 -18.30
C ASP A 428 7.33 4.14 -19.53
N ILE A 429 8.36 3.32 -19.37
CA ILE A 429 8.87 2.44 -20.43
C ILE A 429 8.02 1.18 -20.60
N SER A 430 7.30 0.74 -19.56
CA SER A 430 6.45 -0.45 -19.58
C SER A 430 4.99 -0.12 -19.91
N ARG A 431 4.53 -0.67 -21.03
CA ARG A 431 3.14 -0.61 -21.48
C ARG A 431 2.20 -1.39 -20.57
N ALA A 432 2.61 -2.56 -20.05
CA ALA A 432 1.82 -3.31 -19.08
C ALA A 432 1.60 -2.52 -17.78
N SER A 433 2.63 -1.81 -17.29
CA SER A 433 2.52 -0.93 -16.13
C SER A 433 1.56 0.24 -16.39
N LEU A 434 1.69 0.91 -17.54
CA LEU A 434 0.78 1.99 -17.94
C LEU A 434 -0.67 1.51 -18.12
N ALA A 435 -0.87 0.30 -18.64
CA ALA A 435 -2.20 -0.29 -18.78
C ALA A 435 -2.87 -0.49 -17.42
N TYR A 436 -2.12 -1.00 -16.45
CA TYR A 436 -2.57 -1.09 -15.06
C TYR A 436 -2.92 0.30 -14.50
N ALA A 437 -2.03 1.27 -14.68
CA ALA A 437 -2.23 2.65 -14.22
C ALA A 437 -3.52 3.26 -14.79
N SER A 438 -3.79 3.05 -16.08
CA SER A 438 -4.99 3.53 -16.78
C SER A 438 -6.27 2.91 -16.22
N VAL A 439 -6.28 1.59 -15.98
CA VAL A 439 -7.44 0.90 -15.38
C VAL A 439 -7.70 1.43 -13.97
N MET A 440 -6.64 1.62 -13.18
CA MET A 440 -6.77 2.17 -11.83
C MET A 440 -7.23 3.63 -11.83
N ALA A 441 -6.76 4.47 -12.75
CA ALA A 441 -7.24 5.84 -12.94
C ALA A 441 -8.76 5.89 -13.19
N ALA A 442 -9.26 5.02 -14.08
CA ALA A 442 -10.69 4.92 -14.37
C ALA A 442 -11.49 4.45 -13.14
N ARG A 443 -11.00 3.42 -12.44
CA ARG A 443 -11.63 2.89 -11.21
C ARG A 443 -11.71 3.95 -10.11
N GLU A 444 -10.63 4.72 -9.92
CA GLU A 444 -10.54 5.78 -8.91
C GLU A 444 -11.18 7.10 -9.35
N LYS A 445 -11.68 7.17 -10.59
CA LYS A 445 -12.30 8.37 -11.20
C LYS A 445 -11.34 9.56 -11.23
N VAL A 446 -10.06 9.31 -11.46
CA VAL A 446 -9.02 10.34 -11.63
C VAL A 446 -8.90 10.66 -13.11
N THR A 447 -9.34 11.85 -13.50
CA THR A 447 -9.50 12.22 -14.93
C THR A 447 -8.48 13.24 -15.43
N ASN A 448 -7.66 13.80 -14.54
CA ASN A 448 -6.67 14.84 -14.86
C ASN A 448 -5.25 14.29 -15.10
N VAL A 449 -5.13 13.00 -15.42
CA VAL A 449 -3.87 12.31 -15.75
C VAL A 449 -3.98 11.61 -17.10
N SER A 450 -2.93 11.73 -17.91
CA SER A 450 -2.76 11.03 -19.19
C SER A 450 -1.52 10.14 -19.15
N PHE A 451 -1.54 9.02 -19.87
CA PHE A 451 -0.47 8.01 -19.85
C PHE A 451 0.16 7.87 -21.24
N VAL A 452 1.50 7.86 -21.31
CA VAL A 452 2.26 7.71 -22.55
C VAL A 452 3.43 6.76 -22.31
N GLN A 453 3.67 5.81 -23.22
CA GLN A 453 4.89 5.01 -23.20
C GLN A 453 6.05 5.85 -23.74
N ALA A 454 7.06 6.11 -22.93
CA ALA A 454 8.25 6.86 -23.34
C ALA A 454 9.46 6.51 -22.47
N ASP A 455 10.64 6.57 -23.08
CA ASP A 455 11.91 6.60 -22.35
C ASP A 455 12.18 8.03 -21.84
N ILE A 456 12.74 8.14 -20.65
CA ILE A 456 13.21 9.44 -20.10
C ILE A 456 14.25 10.07 -21.03
N LEU A 457 15.10 9.26 -21.66
CA LEU A 457 16.11 9.75 -22.62
C LEU A 457 15.47 10.42 -23.85
N ASP A 458 14.23 10.04 -24.18
CA ASP A 458 13.46 10.58 -25.32
C ASP A 458 12.41 11.62 -24.89
N VAL A 459 12.41 12.08 -23.62
CA VAL A 459 11.38 12.98 -23.06
C VAL A 459 11.22 14.29 -23.83
N ALA A 460 12.29 14.78 -24.48
CA ALA A 460 12.24 15.99 -25.30
C ALA A 460 11.27 15.87 -26.51
N ARG A 461 11.04 14.64 -26.99
CA ARG A 461 10.12 14.34 -28.10
C ARG A 461 8.64 14.52 -27.73
N LEU A 462 8.34 14.73 -26.44
CA LEU A 462 7.02 15.14 -25.99
C LEU A 462 6.67 16.56 -26.43
N GLU A 463 7.66 17.38 -26.81
CA GLU A 463 7.50 18.79 -27.24
C GLU A 463 6.72 19.63 -26.22
N ARG A 464 6.87 19.31 -24.93
CA ARG A 464 6.17 19.93 -23.81
C ARG A 464 7.15 20.39 -22.74
N ARG A 465 6.78 21.43 -22.01
CA ARG A 465 7.49 21.90 -20.82
C ARG A 465 6.59 21.84 -19.59
N PHE A 466 7.17 21.54 -18.43
CA PHE A 466 6.44 21.28 -17.19
C PHE A 466 6.82 22.25 -16.08
N ASP A 467 5.84 22.66 -15.28
CA ASP A 467 6.07 23.46 -14.06
C ASP A 467 6.69 22.61 -12.95
N LEU A 468 6.35 21.32 -12.96
CA LEU A 468 6.77 20.35 -11.95
C LEU A 468 7.07 18.98 -12.56
N ILE A 469 8.17 18.36 -12.15
CA ILE A 469 8.52 16.99 -12.54
C ILE A 469 8.73 16.14 -11.29
N TYR A 470 8.01 15.03 -11.19
CA TYR A 470 8.28 13.96 -10.25
C TYR A 470 9.10 12.87 -10.94
N CYS A 471 10.21 12.44 -10.34
CA CYS A 471 11.00 11.31 -10.79
C CYS A 471 11.56 10.56 -9.58
N VAL A 472 10.81 9.57 -9.09
CA VAL A 472 11.02 8.94 -7.78
C VAL A 472 11.11 7.44 -7.98
N GLY A 473 12.25 6.82 -7.63
CA GLY A 473 12.40 5.37 -7.86
C GLY A 473 12.82 5.00 -9.29
N VAL A 474 13.51 5.89 -10.02
CA VAL A 474 13.66 5.72 -11.49
C VAL A 474 15.08 5.95 -11.99
N LEU A 475 15.65 7.14 -11.77
CA LEU A 475 16.94 7.52 -12.37
C LEU A 475 18.09 6.54 -12.03
N HIS A 476 18.06 5.96 -10.84
CA HIS A 476 19.05 4.97 -10.40
C HIS A 476 18.95 3.62 -11.13
N HIS A 477 17.90 3.36 -11.91
CA HIS A 477 17.80 2.17 -12.75
C HIS A 477 18.41 2.36 -14.15
N MET A 478 18.79 3.59 -14.50
CA MET A 478 19.36 3.92 -15.80
C MET A 478 20.86 3.60 -15.86
N ALA A 479 21.39 3.41 -17.08
CA ALA A 479 22.83 3.23 -17.29
C ALA A 479 23.64 4.46 -16.83
N ASP A 480 23.12 5.66 -17.10
CA ASP A 480 23.63 6.93 -16.60
C ASP A 480 22.47 7.75 -16.02
N TRP A 481 22.38 7.76 -14.70
CA TRP A 481 21.35 8.50 -13.96
C TRP A 481 21.46 10.02 -14.16
N ARG A 482 22.66 10.56 -14.42
CA ARG A 482 22.89 11.99 -14.68
C ARG A 482 22.35 12.37 -16.05
N ALA A 483 22.55 11.53 -17.07
CA ALA A 483 21.99 11.73 -18.40
C ALA A 483 20.45 11.75 -18.38
N GLY A 484 19.84 10.82 -17.65
CA GLY A 484 18.39 10.81 -17.44
C GLY A 484 17.88 12.07 -16.75
N TRP A 485 18.56 12.53 -15.69
CA TRP A 485 18.14 13.75 -14.99
C TRP A 485 18.28 14.98 -15.90
N ARG A 486 19.37 15.11 -16.66
CA ARG A 486 19.54 16.19 -17.66
C ARG A 486 18.45 16.19 -18.73
N ALA A 487 18.04 15.01 -19.20
CA ALA A 487 16.93 14.89 -20.14
C ALA A 487 15.64 15.49 -19.57
N LEU A 488 15.33 15.21 -18.30
CA LEU A 488 14.19 15.83 -17.61
C LEU A 488 14.35 17.34 -17.41
N LEU A 489 15.55 17.83 -17.10
CA LEU A 489 15.82 19.27 -16.98
C LEU A 489 15.59 20.02 -18.31
N SER A 490 15.74 19.35 -19.45
CA SER A 490 15.48 19.95 -20.77
C SER A 490 14.02 20.35 -20.97
N CYS A 491 13.07 19.67 -20.31
CA CYS A 491 11.64 19.94 -20.36
C CYS A 491 11.09 20.63 -19.10
N LEU A 492 11.92 20.89 -18.09
CA LEU A 492 11.52 21.71 -16.93
C LEU A 492 11.47 23.20 -17.31
N LYS A 493 10.38 23.89 -16.95
CA LYS A 493 10.27 25.36 -17.13
C LYS A 493 11.30 26.11 -16.25
N PRO A 494 11.66 27.36 -16.59
CA PRO A 494 12.40 28.24 -15.69
C PRO A 494 11.68 28.34 -14.33
N SER A 495 12.44 28.41 -13.23
CA SER A 495 11.90 28.35 -11.86
C SER A 495 11.01 27.13 -11.55
N GLY A 496 11.04 26.09 -12.39
CA GLY A 496 10.30 24.85 -12.18
C GLY A 496 10.85 24.03 -11.01
N LEU A 497 9.98 23.22 -10.42
CA LEU A 497 10.33 22.33 -9.32
C LEU A 497 10.54 20.89 -9.81
N MET A 498 11.40 20.15 -9.13
CA MET A 498 11.44 18.70 -9.25
C MET A 498 11.43 18.03 -7.89
N ASN A 499 10.86 16.82 -7.86
CA ASN A 499 10.88 15.96 -6.71
C ASN A 499 11.52 14.63 -7.10
N ILE A 500 12.67 14.34 -6.49
CA ILE A 500 13.64 13.33 -6.94
C ILE A 500 13.78 12.25 -5.88
N GLY A 501 13.79 10.99 -6.30
CA GLY A 501 14.03 9.81 -5.47
C GLY A 501 15.19 8.96 -5.98
N LEU A 502 16.28 8.88 -5.21
CA LEU A 502 17.50 8.13 -5.56
C LEU A 502 17.90 7.16 -4.44
N TYR A 503 18.45 6.00 -4.78
CA TYR A 503 18.90 5.05 -3.77
C TYR A 503 20.26 5.42 -3.16
N SER A 504 20.29 5.44 -1.82
CA SER A 504 21.49 5.72 -1.03
C SER A 504 22.52 4.60 -1.17
N ALA A 505 23.76 4.97 -1.49
CA ALA A 505 24.87 4.04 -1.48
C ALA A 505 25.10 3.45 -0.08
N THR A 506 24.95 4.26 0.97
CA THR A 506 25.11 3.82 2.36
C THR A 506 24.02 2.82 2.75
N ALA A 507 22.74 3.19 2.56
CA ALA A 507 21.62 2.39 3.02
C ALA A 507 21.42 1.10 2.21
N ARG A 508 21.82 1.08 0.93
CA ARG A 508 21.72 -0.10 0.06
C ARG A 508 22.86 -1.11 0.21
N GLN A 509 23.83 -0.89 1.10
CA GLN A 509 25.00 -1.79 1.22
C GLN A 509 24.57 -3.24 1.43
N GLY A 510 23.66 -3.53 2.38
CA GLY A 510 23.21 -4.89 2.65
C GLY A 510 22.53 -5.58 1.46
N LEU A 511 21.83 -4.82 0.60
CA LEU A 511 21.25 -5.36 -0.64
C LEU A 511 22.30 -5.63 -1.71
N ARG A 512 23.34 -4.80 -1.80
CA ARG A 512 24.47 -5.04 -2.72
C ARG A 512 25.26 -6.27 -2.31
N ASP A 513 25.49 -6.47 -1.02
CA ASP A 513 26.21 -7.62 -0.49
C ASP A 513 25.53 -8.96 -0.84
N LEU A 514 24.20 -8.95 -1.03
CA LEU A 514 23.47 -10.15 -1.49
C LEU A 514 23.82 -10.57 -2.91
N ARG A 515 24.39 -9.70 -3.75
CA ARG A 515 24.82 -10.08 -5.11
C ARG A 515 26.03 -11.01 -5.10
N ASP A 516 26.80 -10.99 -4.01
CA ASP A 516 27.94 -11.88 -3.77
C ASP A 516 27.55 -13.17 -3.04
N ASP A 517 26.26 -13.34 -2.73
CA ASP A 517 25.73 -14.55 -2.11
C ASP A 517 25.88 -15.76 -3.05
N LYS A 518 26.32 -16.90 -2.51
CA LYS A 518 26.61 -18.12 -3.29
C LYS A 518 25.39 -18.61 -4.08
N ASP A 519 24.19 -18.38 -3.54
CA ASP A 519 22.92 -18.83 -4.12
C ASP A 519 22.20 -17.72 -4.90
N TYR A 520 22.84 -16.56 -5.12
CA TYR A 520 22.25 -15.45 -5.85
C TYR A 520 21.93 -15.88 -7.29
N PRO A 521 20.66 -15.89 -7.72
CA PRO A 521 20.28 -16.45 -9.01
C PRO A 521 20.59 -15.51 -10.19
N GLY A 522 21.09 -14.30 -9.92
CA GLY A 522 21.31 -13.27 -10.93
C GLY A 522 20.06 -12.44 -11.24
N ALA A 523 20.29 -11.26 -11.82
CA ALA A 523 19.22 -10.49 -12.46
C ALA A 523 18.66 -11.26 -13.67
N GLY A 524 17.38 -11.09 -13.97
CA GLY A 524 16.70 -11.77 -15.08
C GLY A 524 16.47 -13.28 -14.88
N CYS A 525 16.69 -13.81 -13.67
CA CYS A 525 16.43 -15.21 -13.36
C CYS A 525 14.93 -15.56 -13.46
N THR A 526 14.62 -16.84 -13.64
CA THR A 526 13.24 -17.33 -13.71
C THR A 526 12.49 -17.08 -12.40
N ASP A 527 11.16 -17.02 -12.46
CA ASP A 527 10.33 -16.86 -11.25
C ASP A 527 10.55 -17.98 -10.23
N SER A 528 10.75 -19.22 -10.70
CA SER A 528 11.07 -20.35 -9.83
C SER A 528 12.38 -20.12 -9.07
N ALA A 529 13.44 -19.69 -9.76
CA ALA A 529 14.73 -19.38 -9.12
C ALA A 529 14.61 -18.22 -8.13
N ALA A 530 13.87 -17.16 -8.47
CA ALA A 530 13.61 -16.03 -7.58
C ALA A 530 12.85 -16.46 -6.31
N ARG A 531 11.80 -17.29 -6.42
CA ARG A 531 11.04 -17.83 -5.28
C ARG A 531 11.93 -18.69 -4.38
N ILE A 532 12.77 -19.56 -4.96
CA ILE A 532 13.71 -20.41 -4.21
C ILE A 532 14.71 -19.55 -3.45
N TYR A 533 15.29 -18.54 -4.08
CA TYR A 533 16.24 -17.64 -3.43
C TYR A 533 15.57 -16.81 -2.32
N ARG A 534 14.39 -16.23 -2.58
CA ARG A 534 13.60 -15.55 -1.56
C ARG A 534 13.31 -16.45 -0.35
N ARG A 535 12.91 -17.70 -0.62
CA ARG A 535 12.62 -18.69 0.43
C ARG A 535 13.88 -19.03 1.24
N SER A 536 15.04 -19.12 0.59
CA SER A 536 16.31 -19.35 1.29
C SER A 536 16.62 -18.18 2.22
N LEU A 537 16.45 -16.92 1.77
CA LEU A 537 16.63 -15.73 2.61
C LEU A 537 15.65 -15.72 3.79
N LEU A 538 14.38 -16.09 3.59
CA LEU A 538 13.37 -16.14 4.64
C LEU A 538 13.74 -17.12 5.76
N LEU A 539 14.45 -18.21 5.45
CA LEU A 539 14.85 -19.26 6.38
C LEU A 539 16.19 -19.05 7.09
N ARG A 540 17.01 -18.09 6.66
CA ARG A 540 18.30 -17.80 7.31
C ARG A 540 18.12 -17.18 8.68
N ASP A 541 19.14 -17.20 9.52
CA ASP A 541 19.14 -16.47 10.79
C ASP A 541 19.24 -14.94 10.57
N ASP A 542 18.83 -14.18 11.58
CA ASP A 542 18.75 -12.71 11.53
C ASP A 542 20.10 -11.98 11.66
N GLU A 543 21.21 -12.73 11.78
CA GLU A 543 22.57 -12.17 11.84
C GLU A 543 23.22 -11.96 10.46
N THR A 544 22.53 -12.32 9.38
CA THR A 544 23.03 -12.19 8.00
C THR A 544 22.54 -10.90 7.33
N PRO A 545 23.16 -10.41 6.23
CA PRO A 545 22.61 -9.31 5.41
C PRO A 545 21.15 -9.53 4.97
N ALA A 546 20.65 -10.77 5.01
CA ALA A 546 19.26 -11.10 4.75
C ALA A 546 18.27 -10.50 5.76
N SER A 547 18.69 -10.19 6.99
CA SER A 547 17.81 -9.67 8.04
C SER A 547 17.20 -8.31 7.70
N TYR A 548 17.96 -7.46 7.01
CA TYR A 548 17.49 -6.19 6.48
C TYR A 548 16.35 -6.40 5.46
N VAL A 549 16.54 -7.34 4.53
CA VAL A 549 15.58 -7.57 3.45
C VAL A 549 14.27 -8.14 3.98
N LYS A 550 14.31 -9.04 4.98
CA LYS A 550 13.11 -9.60 5.62
C LYS A 550 12.20 -8.54 6.26
N GLN A 551 12.77 -7.42 6.69
CA GLN A 551 12.03 -6.30 7.28
C GLN A 551 11.41 -5.39 6.21
N SER A 552 11.88 -5.48 4.96
CA SER A 552 11.31 -4.72 3.86
C SER A 552 9.89 -5.18 3.54
N ARG A 553 9.01 -4.20 3.31
CA ARG A 553 7.63 -4.46 2.88
C ARG A 553 7.58 -5.09 1.49
N ASP A 554 8.64 -4.94 0.70
CA ASP A 554 8.76 -5.45 -0.67
C ASP A 554 9.28 -6.89 -0.71
N PHE A 555 9.59 -7.49 0.44
CA PHE A 555 10.01 -8.88 0.49
C PHE A 555 8.87 -9.88 0.25
N PHE A 556 7.60 -9.52 0.45
CA PHE A 556 6.50 -10.49 0.58
C PHE A 556 5.71 -10.79 -0.70
N ALA A 557 6.06 -10.16 -1.83
CA ALA A 557 5.52 -10.47 -3.15
C ALA A 557 6.67 -10.65 -4.16
N LEU A 558 6.46 -11.45 -5.21
CA LEU A 558 7.54 -11.82 -6.12
C LEU A 558 8.01 -10.63 -6.98
N ASN A 559 7.08 -9.86 -7.54
CA ASN A 559 7.40 -8.66 -8.30
C ASN A 559 8.15 -7.61 -7.46
N THR A 560 7.71 -7.37 -6.23
CA THR A 560 8.37 -6.42 -5.31
C THR A 560 9.72 -6.94 -4.83
N PHE A 561 9.85 -8.25 -4.61
CA PHE A 561 11.13 -8.87 -4.25
C PHE A 561 12.14 -8.81 -5.40
N ARG A 562 11.67 -9.01 -6.64
CA ARG A 562 12.49 -8.88 -7.84
C ARG A 562 13.00 -7.45 -8.00
N ASP A 563 12.15 -6.46 -7.81
CA ASP A 563 12.53 -5.05 -7.83
C ASP A 563 13.55 -4.70 -6.72
N LEU A 564 13.38 -5.27 -5.53
CA LEU A 564 14.24 -5.02 -4.38
C LEU A 564 15.63 -5.69 -4.46
N VAL A 565 15.70 -6.95 -4.90
CA VAL A 565 16.90 -7.81 -4.75
C VAL A 565 17.50 -8.27 -6.07
N LEU A 566 16.68 -8.38 -7.12
CA LEU A 566 17.05 -9.02 -8.39
C LEU A 566 16.91 -8.06 -9.59
N HIS A 567 16.96 -6.75 -9.34
CA HIS A 567 16.71 -5.73 -10.34
C HIS A 567 17.75 -5.78 -11.48
N GLU A 568 17.29 -5.65 -12.73
CA GLU A 568 18.13 -5.67 -13.95
C GLU A 568 19.27 -4.65 -13.98
N SER A 569 19.02 -3.48 -13.39
CA SER A 569 19.97 -2.37 -13.35
C SER A 569 19.69 -1.48 -12.14
N GLU A 570 20.61 -1.40 -11.19
CA GLU A 570 20.47 -0.52 -10.04
C GLU A 570 21.84 0.07 -9.72
N ALA A 571 21.95 1.38 -9.91
CA ALA A 571 23.00 2.22 -9.39
C ALA A 571 22.61 2.75 -8.01
N THR A 572 23.61 3.12 -7.21
CA THR A 572 23.41 3.81 -5.94
C THR A 572 24.25 5.07 -5.94
N VAL A 573 23.76 6.12 -5.32
CA VAL A 573 24.42 7.44 -5.32
C VAL A 573 24.79 7.85 -3.90
N THR A 574 25.74 8.77 -3.75
CA THR A 574 25.99 9.46 -2.47
C THR A 574 25.38 10.85 -2.44
N ILE A 575 25.22 11.42 -1.24
CA ILE A 575 24.77 12.81 -1.08
C ILE A 575 25.77 13.80 -1.72
N GLU A 576 27.07 13.50 -1.67
CA GLU A 576 28.12 14.30 -2.30
C GLU A 576 27.99 14.30 -3.84
N GLU A 577 27.69 13.15 -4.45
CA GLU A 577 27.45 13.09 -5.90
C GLU A 577 26.20 13.86 -6.32
N ILE A 578 25.15 13.85 -5.49
CA ILE A 578 23.96 14.68 -5.69
C ILE A 578 24.36 16.15 -5.61
N ALA A 579 25.10 16.56 -4.57
CA ALA A 579 25.52 17.95 -4.40
C ALA A 579 26.30 18.47 -5.61
N GLN A 580 27.27 17.70 -6.10
CA GLN A 580 28.03 18.04 -7.31
C GLN A 580 27.12 18.20 -8.53
N PHE A 581 26.17 17.28 -8.73
CA PHE A 581 25.24 17.38 -9.86
C PHE A 581 24.33 18.61 -9.75
N LEU A 582 23.85 18.96 -8.55
CA LEU A 582 23.04 20.16 -8.36
C LEU A 582 23.84 21.43 -8.69
N ASP A 583 25.11 21.50 -8.27
CA ASP A 583 25.98 22.64 -8.56
C ASP A 583 26.25 22.78 -10.07
N ASP A 584 26.57 21.67 -10.75
CA ASP A 584 26.84 21.64 -12.20
C ASP A 584 25.64 22.11 -13.03
N GLU A 585 24.42 21.74 -12.61
CA GLU A 585 23.19 22.03 -13.34
C GLU A 585 22.48 23.33 -12.87
N GLY A 586 23.00 24.00 -11.84
CA GLY A 586 22.40 25.22 -11.29
C GLY A 586 21.05 24.96 -10.60
N LEU A 587 20.98 23.92 -9.79
CA LEU A 587 19.80 23.51 -9.03
C LEU A 587 19.95 23.83 -7.54
N VAL A 588 18.86 24.26 -6.92
CA VAL A 588 18.80 24.55 -5.48
C VAL A 588 18.11 23.41 -4.75
N PHE A 589 18.81 22.81 -3.80
CA PHE A 589 18.22 21.88 -2.84
C PHE A 589 17.21 22.58 -1.92
N ARG A 590 16.00 22.02 -1.80
CA ARG A 590 14.91 22.56 -0.96
C ARG A 590 14.61 21.75 0.29
N GLY A 591 15.15 20.54 0.41
CA GLY A 591 14.99 19.69 1.60
C GLY A 591 14.58 18.26 1.27
N PHE A 592 14.90 17.34 2.18
CA PHE A 592 14.45 15.95 2.12
C PHE A 592 13.00 15.81 2.62
N VAL A 593 12.32 14.80 2.08
CA VAL A 593 11.01 14.32 2.50
C VAL A 593 11.22 13.19 3.51
N LEU A 594 11.20 13.50 4.79
CA LEU A 594 11.45 12.56 5.89
C LEU A 594 10.37 12.62 6.96
N ASP A 595 10.31 11.58 7.79
CA ASP A 595 9.43 11.52 8.95
C ASP A 595 9.77 12.60 9.97
N ALA A 596 8.75 13.11 10.66
CA ALA A 596 8.89 14.20 11.63
C ALA A 596 9.88 13.87 12.76
N ASN A 597 9.97 12.61 13.18
CA ASN A 597 10.91 12.16 14.21
C ASN A 597 12.37 12.27 13.72
N VAL A 598 12.63 11.90 12.46
CA VAL A 598 13.96 12.02 11.84
C VAL A 598 14.34 13.48 11.70
N LEU A 599 13.41 14.35 11.28
CA LEU A 599 13.63 15.79 11.20
C LEU A 599 13.93 16.41 12.58
N GLN A 600 13.24 15.96 13.63
CA GLN A 600 13.47 16.43 15.00
C GLN A 600 14.82 15.96 15.54
N GLU A 601 15.21 14.71 15.27
CA GLU A 601 16.54 14.19 15.61
C GLU A 601 17.64 14.95 14.87
N PHE A 602 17.47 15.21 13.57
CA PHE A 602 18.36 16.04 12.77
C PHE A 602 18.53 17.44 13.37
N ALA A 603 17.44 18.12 13.70
CA ALA A 603 17.48 19.45 14.32
C ALA A 603 18.18 19.45 15.69
N THR A 604 18.13 18.32 16.41
CA THR A 604 18.78 18.17 17.72
C THR A 604 20.29 17.99 17.58
N LEU A 605 20.73 17.21 16.58
CA LEU A 605 22.15 17.00 16.29
C LEU A 605 22.81 18.19 15.58
N PHE A 606 22.04 18.95 14.80
CA PHE A 606 22.52 20.08 14.01
C PHE A 606 21.71 21.37 14.28
N PRO A 607 21.75 21.93 15.50
CA PRO A 607 20.93 23.08 15.88
C PRO A 607 21.25 24.38 15.13
N ALA A 608 22.42 24.47 14.50
CA ALA A 608 22.83 25.59 13.66
C ALA A 608 22.36 25.49 12.19
N ALA A 609 21.82 24.34 11.79
CA ALA A 609 21.31 24.15 10.43
C ALA A 609 19.96 24.85 10.25
N ALA A 610 19.71 25.38 9.05
CA ALA A 610 18.35 25.78 8.67
C ALA A 610 17.40 24.57 8.72
N PRO A 611 16.07 24.77 8.88
CA PRO A 611 15.12 23.66 9.04
C PRO A 611 15.16 22.59 7.92
N ALA A 612 15.41 22.99 6.67
CA ALA A 612 15.54 22.07 5.54
C ALA A 612 16.91 21.35 5.48
N GLY A 613 17.91 21.85 6.22
CA GLY A 613 19.30 21.42 6.16
C GLY A 613 19.99 21.75 4.83
N THR A 614 21.30 21.55 4.79
CA THR A 614 22.08 21.50 3.53
C THR A 614 22.48 20.05 3.26
N LEU A 615 22.83 19.71 2.01
CA LEU A 615 23.31 18.36 1.69
C LEU A 615 24.55 17.98 2.54
N ALA A 616 25.43 18.92 2.87
CA ALA A 616 26.57 18.66 3.75
C ALA A 616 26.16 18.21 5.17
N TYR A 617 25.14 18.84 5.76
CA TYR A 617 24.61 18.42 7.06
C TYR A 617 23.92 17.06 6.99
N TRP A 618 23.18 16.79 5.90
CA TRP A 618 22.53 15.51 5.71
C TRP A 618 23.52 14.36 5.47
N ALA A 619 24.62 14.61 4.76
CA ALA A 619 25.72 13.66 4.64
C ALA A 619 26.36 13.35 6.00
N ALA A 620 26.53 14.36 6.85
CA ALA A 620 27.00 14.16 8.22
C ALA A 620 25.99 13.37 9.08
N PHE A 621 24.69 13.63 8.92
CA PHE A 621 23.63 12.88 9.60
C PHE A 621 23.61 11.41 9.15
N GLU A 622 23.69 11.11 7.86
CA GLU A 622 23.70 9.73 7.35
C GLU A 622 24.91 8.94 7.90
N ARG A 623 26.08 9.56 8.03
CA ARG A 623 27.24 8.91 8.66
C ARG A 623 26.99 8.51 10.12
N LEU A 624 26.20 9.30 10.86
CA LEU A 624 25.80 8.96 12.24
C LEU A 624 24.63 7.97 12.27
N LYS A 625 23.79 7.97 11.23
CA LYS A 625 22.54 7.20 11.12
C LYS A 625 22.43 6.57 9.73
N PRO A 626 23.20 5.48 9.44
CA PRO A 626 23.30 4.91 8.08
C PRO A 626 21.97 4.48 7.46
N HIS A 627 20.99 4.15 8.30
CA HIS A 627 19.65 3.68 7.92
C HIS A 627 18.62 4.79 7.69
N THR A 628 19.02 6.07 7.78
CA THR A 628 18.09 7.21 7.59
C THR A 628 17.37 7.15 6.25
N PHE A 629 18.06 6.67 5.22
CA PHE A 629 17.59 6.68 3.83
C PHE A 629 17.38 5.26 3.26
N ASP A 630 17.04 4.29 4.12
CA ASP A 630 16.69 2.90 3.74
C ASP A 630 15.63 2.83 2.63
N GLY A 631 14.66 3.75 2.67
CA GLY A 631 13.72 3.96 1.58
C GLY A 631 14.42 4.50 0.33
N MET A 632 14.81 5.78 0.37
CA MET A 632 15.60 6.48 -0.65
C MET A 632 15.96 7.89 -0.19
N TYR A 633 16.92 8.52 -0.86
CA TYR A 633 17.05 9.98 -0.91
C TYR A 633 15.85 10.56 -1.65
N TYR A 634 14.83 11.01 -0.91
CA TYR A 634 13.63 11.64 -1.46
C TYR A 634 13.62 13.13 -1.16
N PHE A 635 13.73 14.01 -2.15
CA PHE A 635 13.93 15.45 -1.90
C PHE A 635 13.36 16.35 -2.99
N TRP A 636 13.27 17.64 -2.68
CA TRP A 636 12.85 18.69 -3.59
C TRP A 636 14.05 19.50 -4.09
N VAL A 637 14.03 19.84 -5.37
CA VAL A 637 14.96 20.79 -6.00
C VAL A 637 14.21 21.82 -6.82
N GLU A 638 14.84 22.96 -7.02
CA GLU A 638 14.35 24.05 -7.86
C GLU A 638 15.41 24.46 -8.87
N ARG A 639 14.99 24.75 -10.10
CA ARG A 639 15.89 25.31 -11.11
C ARG A 639 16.15 26.78 -10.84
N GLN A 640 17.42 27.20 -10.69
CA GLN A 640 17.73 28.63 -10.67
C GLN A 640 17.54 29.23 -12.06
N ASP A 641 17.00 30.46 -12.09
CA ASP A 641 17.05 31.27 -13.30
C ASP A 641 18.52 31.61 -13.56
N LYS A 642 19.12 31.04 -14.61
CA LYS A 642 20.40 31.57 -15.12
C LYS A 642 20.10 33.01 -15.58
N PRO A 643 20.83 34.05 -15.10
CA PRO A 643 20.68 35.38 -15.67
C PRO A 643 20.91 35.27 -17.18
N ALA A 644 20.01 35.86 -17.97
CA ALA A 644 20.16 35.91 -19.41
C ALA A 644 21.57 36.44 -19.71
N ALA A 645 22.35 35.70 -20.48
CA ALA A 645 23.64 36.19 -20.95
C ALA A 645 23.36 37.49 -21.73
N GLY A 646 23.75 38.61 -21.11
CA GLY A 646 23.56 39.95 -21.64
C GLY A 646 24.48 40.26 -22.80
#